data_AF-A0AAD6B7Q6-F1
#
_entry.id   AF-A0AAD6B7Q6-F1
#
_cell.length_a   1.000
_cell.length_b   1.000
_cell.length_c   1.000
_cell.angle_alpha   90.00
_cell.angle_beta   90.00
_cell.angle_gamma   90.00
#
_symmetry.space_group_name_H-M   'P 1'
#
loop_
_entity.id
_entity.type
_entity.pdbx_description
1 polymer ?
#
loop_
_entity_poly.entity_id
_entity_poly.type
_entity_poly.pdbx_seq_one_letter_code
_entity_poly.pdbx_strand_id
1 'polypeptide(L)'
;MSQMMDTENTEEDRVSLKSNGKTPTNGGTKESLGKFKTLRKSIRRAVENSPLTSGGKGLKVTTGNESGSLTPQSPSLFNKKDEEDSDTTPQKGKGLARSKTDPNMSRFDSILTRGESIRRSLNLGTKKDKPCRQQPLVSVAEGPAEEKTEEKAKEEEYTLPEIPHTPLSVMQINNLIELVELQDAHLNLLALRQEFQQERERSGDDSPVELVKKEKDLNLLYGELRNKIKTIVRDSNSLPSGNKELLEPVARIIQEEEKRAEQPGGLQDSWREAWREAVGEGVKVKIGSIELEQKEKNPSWLAVHLGLLGKTILEDLESVKKDLRLSYPPSFKVFSTYVRSYHSGVGQHLKKLEPQVTEVKDLYALLNWIINGYKSEKIMGGVSLQPEMEEESSDLQLEEDFLKKLKDKYCCKLKEDIRCTLDRVIEQENKTIWRDRETPEKDEGFLHSQFPMDIWTTLKGRIVRSAAIDAQLKQKVISSCLQELKDFPKRFEAGFRLHCSALQPLWTEYQITYINSFTALQQHMEGYRDTCPAEVEDLKKETNGLISRLMQGLEVQFKEDVELYLKRMITRKWLADDEDFKKLSRRTKLLSKHCALMRPPHNQDFASRLHYHVVREYIGQLMKKNFSCKNQKHERAASKIRKQWEELRDLFEDMKSAHEWLYDVGDELSVIIEQENKRDIKNHLETLVKHYPDFCKKHLVAVLYFRGLIRGREHQLILQKFTELKKTQGRADEDKSHVLFRDMQIPANTDCFSHLPFSCLSSLLPDN
;
A
#
# COMPACT_ATOMS: atom_id res chain seq x y z
N MET A 1 -23.61 9.89 59.36
CA MET A 1 -22.70 9.26 58.37
C MET A 1 -23.55 8.38 57.48
N SER A 2 -23.39 8.56 56.17
CA SER A 2 -24.37 8.29 55.12
C SER A 2 -24.83 6.84 54.96
N GLN A 3 -26.10 6.76 54.55
CA GLN A 3 -26.84 5.58 54.10
C GLN A 3 -26.52 5.21 52.64
N MET A 4 -26.58 3.90 52.38
CA MET A 4 -26.82 3.27 51.08
C MET A 4 -28.33 3.01 50.89
N MET A 5 -28.71 2.71 49.63
CA MET A 5 -30.00 2.23 49.07
C MET A 5 -30.60 3.25 48.09
N ASP A 6 -31.28 2.90 46.99
CA ASP A 6 -31.39 1.73 46.12
C ASP A 6 -32.36 2.17 44.99
N THR A 7 -32.19 1.59 43.79
CA THR A 7 -33.16 1.30 42.70
C THR A 7 -34.29 2.26 42.22
N GLU A 8 -34.47 2.21 40.88
CA GLU A 8 -35.73 2.04 40.11
C GLU A 8 -36.23 3.12 39.12
N ASN A 9 -36.77 2.59 38.01
CA ASN A 9 -37.11 3.14 36.70
C ASN A 9 -38.40 3.99 36.65
N THR A 10 -38.57 4.79 35.59
CA THR A 10 -39.85 5.08 34.87
C THR A 10 -39.55 5.87 33.57
N GLU A 11 -39.78 5.30 32.38
CA GLU A 11 -40.90 5.53 31.42
C GLU A 11 -41.11 7.00 31.00
N GLU A 12 -40.74 7.36 29.76
CA GLU A 12 -41.61 7.50 28.57
C GLU A 12 -42.71 8.56 28.71
N ASP A 13 -42.61 9.64 27.92
CA ASP A 13 -43.77 10.45 27.56
C ASP A 13 -43.69 10.95 26.10
N ARG A 14 -44.78 10.70 25.37
CA ARG A 14 -45.03 11.10 23.98
C ARG A 14 -45.85 12.37 23.97
N VAL A 15 -45.50 13.38 23.15
CA VAL A 15 -46.51 14.25 22.51
C VAL A 15 -46.10 14.64 21.08
N SER A 16 -47.07 14.47 20.19
CA SER A 16 -47.04 14.72 18.75
C SER A 16 -47.30 16.19 18.38
N LEU A 17 -46.75 16.65 17.25
CA LEU A 17 -47.30 17.74 16.45
C LEU A 17 -47.33 17.34 14.97
N LYS A 18 -48.54 17.25 14.42
CA LYS A 18 -48.84 17.12 12.98
C LYS A 18 -48.77 18.51 12.33
N SER A 19 -48.19 18.59 11.13
CA SER A 19 -48.73 19.46 10.06
C SER A 19 -48.38 18.92 8.66
N ASN A 20 -49.29 19.17 7.74
CA ASN A 20 -49.45 18.54 6.43
C ASN A 20 -48.43 18.97 5.36
N GLY A 21 -48.01 17.98 4.56
CA GLY A 21 -48.21 17.99 3.10
C GLY A 21 -47.21 18.75 2.21
N LYS A 22 -46.35 17.99 1.52
CA LYS A 22 -46.32 17.86 0.03
C LYS A 22 -45.05 17.13 -0.41
N THR A 23 -45.23 15.97 -1.02
CA THR A 23 -44.22 15.29 -1.86
C THR A 23 -43.86 16.14 -3.08
N PRO A 24 -42.60 16.06 -3.52
CA PRO A 24 -42.35 15.66 -4.90
C PRO A 24 -41.43 14.43 -4.97
N THR A 25 -41.80 13.59 -5.92
CA THR A 25 -41.19 12.35 -6.37
C THR A 25 -39.79 12.53 -6.97
N ASN A 26 -38.89 11.64 -6.55
CA ASN A 26 -37.90 10.87 -7.33
C ASN A 26 -37.03 11.58 -8.41
N GLY A 27 -35.71 11.52 -8.19
CA GLY A 27 -34.66 11.84 -9.16
C GLY A 27 -33.33 11.13 -8.90
N GLY A 28 -33.24 9.85 -9.29
CA GLY A 28 -32.08 9.28 -9.98
C GLY A 28 -30.74 9.05 -9.25
N THR A 29 -30.65 8.05 -8.36
CA THR A 29 -29.38 7.35 -8.05
C THR A 29 -29.07 6.32 -9.13
N LYS A 30 -28.60 6.76 -10.31
CA LYS A 30 -28.12 5.86 -11.40
C LYS A 30 -26.70 6.16 -11.90
N GLU A 31 -26.09 7.29 -11.52
CA GLU A 31 -24.76 7.68 -12.03
C GLU A 31 -23.57 7.04 -11.32
N SER A 32 -23.72 6.55 -10.07
CA SER A 32 -22.60 5.91 -9.35
C SER A 32 -22.41 4.43 -9.76
N LEU A 33 -23.45 3.77 -10.25
CA LEU A 33 -23.42 2.37 -10.66
C LEU A 33 -22.64 2.16 -11.98
N GLY A 34 -22.70 3.15 -12.87
CA GLY A 34 -21.98 3.15 -14.14
C GLY A 34 -20.47 3.14 -13.91
N LYS A 35 -19.95 4.10 -13.14
CA LYS A 35 -18.52 4.35 -12.94
C LYS A 35 -17.74 3.15 -12.39
N PHE A 36 -18.37 2.25 -11.62
CA PHE A 36 -17.70 1.08 -11.03
C PHE A 36 -17.76 -0.20 -11.90
N LYS A 37 -18.81 -0.40 -12.70
CA LYS A 37 -18.72 -1.36 -13.82
C LYS A 37 -17.67 -0.89 -14.83
N THR A 38 -17.50 0.44 -15.00
CA THR A 38 -16.40 1.01 -15.76
C THR A 38 -15.05 0.84 -15.08
N LEU A 39 -14.93 0.88 -13.75
CA LEU A 39 -13.67 0.58 -13.03
C LEU A 39 -13.26 -0.89 -13.24
N ARG A 40 -14.17 -1.84 -13.05
CA ARG A 40 -13.94 -3.28 -13.33
C ARG A 40 -13.65 -3.58 -14.81
N LYS A 41 -14.24 -2.83 -15.76
CA LYS A 41 -13.93 -2.92 -17.19
C LYS A 41 -12.64 -2.18 -17.58
N SER A 42 -12.31 -1.07 -16.91
CA SER A 42 -11.13 -0.25 -17.16
C SER A 42 -9.87 -0.92 -16.63
N ILE A 43 -9.97 -1.64 -15.51
CA ILE A 43 -8.89 -2.48 -14.98
C ILE A 43 -8.63 -3.66 -15.93
N ARG A 44 -9.70 -4.32 -16.43
CA ARG A 44 -9.56 -5.37 -17.46
C ARG A 44 -8.92 -4.87 -18.76
N ARG A 45 -9.31 -3.69 -19.28
CA ARG A 45 -8.70 -3.10 -20.49
C ARG A 45 -7.26 -2.61 -20.30
N ALA A 46 -6.85 -2.26 -19.08
CA ALA A 46 -5.48 -1.87 -18.77
C ALA A 46 -4.51 -3.07 -18.71
N VAL A 47 -5.04 -4.27 -18.46
CA VAL A 47 -4.28 -5.54 -18.52
C VAL A 47 -4.11 -6.01 -19.97
N GLU A 48 -5.06 -5.72 -20.86
CA GLU A 48 -4.96 -6.05 -22.30
C GLU A 48 -4.12 -5.05 -23.11
N ASN A 49 -3.91 -3.82 -22.60
CA ASN A 49 -3.15 -2.78 -23.29
C ASN A 49 -1.93 -2.34 -22.47
N SER A 50 -0.87 -3.16 -22.49
CA SER A 50 0.50 -2.71 -22.24
C SER A 50 1.42 -3.40 -23.25
N PRO A 51 2.26 -2.67 -23.99
CA PRO A 51 2.96 -3.20 -25.15
C PRO A 51 4.20 -4.00 -24.73
N LEU A 52 4.19 -5.31 -24.97
CA LEU A 52 5.41 -6.10 -25.12
C LEU A 52 5.85 -6.01 -26.58
N THR A 53 7.03 -5.43 -26.80
CA THR A 53 7.75 -5.48 -28.06
C THR A 53 8.25 -6.91 -28.32
N SER A 54 7.78 -7.51 -29.41
CA SER A 54 8.48 -8.61 -30.09
C SER A 54 8.20 -8.49 -31.58
N GLY A 55 9.19 -8.01 -32.32
CA GLY A 55 9.20 -8.06 -33.78
C GLY A 55 9.63 -9.44 -34.28
N GLY A 56 9.05 -9.86 -35.41
CA GLY A 56 9.47 -11.07 -36.12
C GLY A 56 8.54 -11.37 -37.30
N LYS A 57 9.03 -11.11 -38.52
CA LYS A 57 8.35 -11.23 -39.82
C LYS A 57 7.99 -12.68 -40.19
N GLY A 58 6.93 -12.86 -40.99
CA GLY A 58 6.77 -14.02 -41.87
C GLY A 58 5.37 -14.21 -42.48
N LEU A 59 5.23 -13.84 -43.77
CA LEU A 59 4.23 -14.19 -44.82
C LEU A 59 3.29 -15.40 -44.54
N LYS A 60 2.03 -15.52 -45.02
CA LYS A 60 1.51 -15.32 -46.40
C LYS A 60 -0.03 -15.60 -46.40
N VAL A 61 -0.84 -14.73 -47.06
CA VAL A 61 -1.96 -15.02 -48.01
C VAL A 61 -3.13 -15.94 -47.51
N THR A 62 -4.44 -15.65 -47.59
CA THR A 62 -5.27 -15.14 -48.71
C THR A 62 -6.66 -14.70 -48.20
N THR A 63 -7.14 -13.57 -48.72
CA THR A 63 -8.51 -13.17 -49.11
C THR A 63 -9.75 -14.05 -48.81
N GLY A 64 -10.84 -13.41 -48.41
CA GLY A 64 -12.22 -13.89 -48.61
C GLY A 64 -13.29 -13.02 -47.92
N ASN A 65 -14.12 -12.36 -48.72
CA ASN A 65 -15.05 -11.27 -48.40
C ASN A 65 -16.40 -11.71 -47.74
N GLU A 66 -16.98 -10.75 -47.02
CA GLU A 66 -18.40 -10.33 -46.98
C GLU A 66 -19.56 -11.19 -46.40
N SER A 67 -20.20 -10.58 -45.40
CA SER A 67 -21.64 -10.19 -45.32
C SER A 67 -22.76 -11.19 -45.00
N GLY A 68 -23.63 -10.74 -44.07
CA GLY A 68 -25.09 -11.04 -43.99
C GLY A 68 -25.48 -12.20 -43.06
N SER A 69 -25.94 -11.95 -41.83
CA SER A 69 -27.29 -11.54 -41.39
C SER A 69 -28.22 -12.71 -40.99
N LEU A 70 -28.71 -12.61 -39.74
CA LEU A 70 -30.03 -13.02 -39.22
C LEU A 70 -30.39 -14.53 -39.06
N THR A 71 -30.47 -14.88 -37.76
CA THR A 71 -31.31 -15.86 -37.02
C THR A 71 -32.67 -16.28 -37.61
N PRO A 72 -33.45 -17.17 -36.96
CA PRO A 72 -33.15 -18.43 -36.24
C PRO A 72 -34.16 -19.56 -36.61
N GLN A 73 -33.94 -20.81 -36.15
CA GLN A 73 -35.02 -21.71 -35.64
C GLN A 73 -34.46 -23.10 -35.26
N SER A 74 -34.62 -23.46 -33.98
CA SER A 74 -34.83 -24.84 -33.51
C SER A 74 -36.35 -25.15 -33.62
N PRO A 75 -36.91 -26.32 -33.22
CA PRO A 75 -36.32 -27.47 -32.50
C PRO A 75 -36.89 -28.85 -32.91
N SER A 76 -36.66 -29.85 -32.04
CA SER A 76 -37.41 -31.11 -31.82
C SER A 76 -36.82 -32.36 -32.47
N LEU A 77 -36.82 -33.57 -31.90
CA LEU A 77 -37.27 -34.15 -30.61
C LEU A 77 -36.91 -35.66 -30.64
N PHE A 78 -36.85 -36.32 -29.46
CA PHE A 78 -36.96 -37.78 -29.20
C PHE A 78 -35.81 -38.71 -29.69
N ASN A 79 -35.44 -39.84 -29.08
CA ASN A 79 -35.80 -40.69 -27.91
C ASN A 79 -34.52 -41.56 -27.66
N LYS A 80 -33.97 -41.73 -26.46
CA LYS A 80 -34.29 -42.67 -25.35
C LYS A 80 -34.18 -44.19 -25.64
N LYS A 81 -33.52 -44.88 -24.68
CA LYS A 81 -33.44 -46.32 -24.32
C LYS A 81 -32.31 -47.14 -24.95
N ASP A 82 -31.32 -47.59 -24.20
CA ASP A 82 -31.26 -48.62 -23.10
C ASP A 82 -31.15 -50.04 -23.68
N GLU A 83 -30.04 -50.74 -23.42
CA GLU A 83 -30.03 -52.06 -22.77
C GLU A 83 -28.61 -52.57 -22.45
N GLU A 84 -28.51 -53.16 -21.25
CA GLU A 84 -27.41 -53.95 -20.69
C GLU A 84 -27.34 -55.34 -21.34
N ASP A 85 -26.19 -56.04 -21.30
CA ASP A 85 -25.93 -57.12 -20.32
C ASP A 85 -24.74 -58.04 -20.71
N SER A 86 -23.97 -58.44 -19.69
CA SER A 86 -23.26 -59.75 -19.51
C SER A 86 -22.11 -60.15 -20.48
N ASP A 87 -21.03 -60.87 -20.13
CA ASP A 87 -20.45 -61.38 -18.89
C ASP A 87 -19.01 -61.89 -19.15
N THR A 88 -18.25 -62.12 -18.07
CA THR A 88 -17.13 -63.07 -17.89
C THR A 88 -15.69 -62.83 -18.43
N THR A 89 -14.78 -62.75 -17.44
CA THR A 89 -13.29 -62.85 -17.39
C THR A 89 -12.85 -64.35 -17.44
N PRO A 90 -11.56 -64.83 -17.25
CA PRO A 90 -10.41 -64.23 -16.52
C PRO A 90 -8.94 -64.65 -16.88
N GLN A 91 -8.01 -64.13 -16.07
CA GLN A 91 -6.61 -64.57 -15.79
C GLN A 91 -5.52 -64.07 -16.77
N LYS A 92 -4.31 -63.65 -16.35
CA LYS A 92 -3.52 -63.89 -15.13
C LYS A 92 -2.36 -62.87 -15.09
N GLY A 93 -2.12 -62.23 -13.96
CA GLY A 93 -0.91 -61.43 -13.71
C GLY A 93 -0.21 -61.87 -12.42
N LYS A 94 1.03 -62.36 -12.55
CA LYS A 94 2.08 -62.50 -11.51
C LYS A 94 3.31 -61.80 -12.10
N GLY A 95 4.16 -61.04 -11.44
CA GLY A 95 4.30 -60.61 -10.05
C GLY A 95 5.77 -60.18 -9.82
N LEU A 96 6.00 -59.23 -8.90
CA LEU A 96 7.24 -59.01 -8.09
C LEU A 96 8.55 -58.60 -8.83
N ALA A 97 9.48 -57.76 -8.35
CA ALA A 97 9.66 -57.01 -7.10
C ALA A 97 10.84 -55.99 -7.23
N ARG A 98 10.84 -54.99 -6.32
CA ARG A 98 11.96 -54.32 -5.60
C ARG A 98 13.12 -53.64 -6.36
N SER A 99 13.36 -52.35 -6.02
CA SER A 99 14.48 -51.93 -5.15
C SER A 99 14.41 -50.43 -4.78
N LYS A 100 14.65 -50.12 -3.49
CA LYS A 100 14.97 -48.78 -2.96
C LYS A 100 16.44 -48.42 -3.24
N THR A 101 16.79 -47.13 -3.32
CA THR A 101 17.92 -46.42 -2.64
C THR A 101 18.28 -45.12 -3.40
N ASP A 102 18.11 -43.97 -2.75
CA ASP A 102 18.69 -42.62 -3.05
C ASP A 102 20.17 -42.54 -2.55
N PRO A 103 20.98 -41.44 -2.68
CA PRO A 103 20.83 -40.12 -3.37
C PRO A 103 22.12 -39.64 -4.13
N ASN A 104 22.18 -38.33 -4.49
CA ASN A 104 23.29 -37.46 -4.99
C ASN A 104 23.46 -37.35 -6.53
N MET A 105 23.71 -36.19 -7.17
CA MET A 105 23.99 -34.79 -6.75
C MET A 105 23.90 -33.84 -7.98
N SER A 106 23.47 -32.60 -7.74
CA SER A 106 23.91 -31.31 -8.35
C SER A 106 23.86 -31.03 -9.86
N ARG A 107 23.20 -29.91 -10.21
CA ARG A 107 23.56 -28.84 -11.19
C ARG A 107 22.26 -28.07 -11.52
N PHE A 108 22.11 -26.75 -11.38
CA PHE A 108 23.00 -25.62 -11.61
C PHE A 108 22.61 -24.44 -10.71
N ASP A 109 23.62 -23.69 -10.27
CA ASP A 109 23.51 -22.30 -9.82
C ASP A 109 24.63 -21.50 -10.49
N SER A 110 24.42 -20.18 -10.59
CA SER A 110 25.38 -19.09 -10.84
C SER A 110 25.50 -18.47 -12.25
N ILE A 111 25.39 -17.12 -12.26
CA ILE A 111 26.07 -16.05 -13.05
C ILE A 111 25.14 -14.82 -12.92
N LEU A 112 25.47 -13.65 -12.34
CA LEU A 112 26.73 -13.04 -11.89
C LEU A 112 26.45 -11.94 -10.85
N THR A 113 27.14 -11.99 -9.71
CA THR A 113 27.57 -10.83 -8.90
C THR A 113 29.01 -11.06 -8.45
N ARG A 114 29.93 -10.18 -8.86
CA ARG A 114 31.25 -9.86 -8.25
C ARG A 114 31.95 -8.85 -9.17
N GLY A 115 32.67 -7.82 -8.74
CA GLY A 115 33.16 -7.37 -7.44
C GLY A 115 34.31 -6.38 -7.72
N GLU A 116 34.49 -5.38 -6.87
CA GLU A 116 35.51 -4.33 -7.02
C GLU A 116 36.94 -4.77 -6.68
N SER A 117 37.90 -4.03 -7.26
CA SER A 117 39.19 -3.58 -6.70
C SER A 117 40.45 -4.44 -6.88
N ILE A 118 41.38 -3.97 -7.72
CA ILE A 118 42.85 -4.11 -7.56
C ILE A 118 43.54 -2.83 -8.07
N ARG A 119 44.31 -2.17 -7.19
CA ARG A 119 45.35 -1.17 -7.52
C ARG A 119 46.73 -1.85 -7.52
N ARG A 120 47.57 -1.59 -8.55
CA ARG A 120 48.95 -1.02 -8.47
C ARG A 120 49.85 -1.41 -9.65
N SER A 121 50.34 -0.37 -10.34
CA SER A 121 51.69 -0.11 -10.88
C SER A 121 52.44 -1.19 -11.67
N LEU A 122 52.85 -0.86 -12.89
CA LEU A 122 54.27 -0.89 -13.32
C LEU A 122 54.52 0.14 -14.44
N ASN A 123 55.57 0.94 -14.20
CA ASN A 123 56.25 1.81 -15.17
C ASN A 123 56.98 1.00 -16.25
N LEU A 124 57.03 1.51 -17.47
CA LEU A 124 58.26 1.52 -18.28
C LEU A 124 58.13 2.62 -19.34
N GLY A 125 59.06 3.57 -19.34
CA GLY A 125 59.11 4.69 -20.29
C GLY A 125 60.28 4.61 -21.25
N THR A 126 60.28 5.51 -22.23
CA THR A 126 61.41 6.06 -23.02
C THR A 126 60.81 7.12 -23.95
N LYS A 127 61.38 8.27 -24.29
CA LYS A 127 62.53 9.09 -23.88
C LYS A 127 62.30 10.45 -24.58
N LYS A 128 62.76 11.55 -23.97
CA LYS A 128 62.80 12.92 -24.52
C LYS A 128 63.66 13.00 -25.79
N ASP A 129 63.35 13.95 -26.68
CA ASP A 129 64.24 15.10 -26.95
C ASP A 129 63.56 16.24 -27.76
N LYS A 130 63.84 17.48 -27.36
CA LYS A 130 63.67 18.77 -28.07
C LYS A 130 64.96 19.03 -28.90
N PRO A 131 65.09 19.97 -29.87
CA PRO A 131 64.60 21.37 -29.79
C PRO A 131 64.30 22.16 -31.10
N CYS A 132 63.76 23.38 -30.89
CA CYS A 132 63.86 24.67 -31.62
C CYS A 132 63.68 24.84 -33.16
N ARG A 133 62.59 25.57 -33.50
CA ARG A 133 62.52 26.93 -34.13
C ARG A 133 63.25 27.20 -35.46
N GLN A 134 62.48 27.52 -36.51
CA GLN A 134 62.76 28.52 -37.56
C GLN A 134 61.47 28.87 -38.36
N GLN A 135 61.19 30.17 -38.54
CA GLN A 135 60.36 30.81 -39.60
C GLN A 135 61.35 31.47 -40.62
N PRO A 136 60.99 32.19 -41.72
CA PRO A 136 59.70 32.48 -42.42
C PRO A 136 59.79 32.48 -44.00
N LEU A 137 58.66 32.67 -44.71
CA LEU A 137 58.34 33.65 -45.82
C LEU A 137 57.15 33.14 -46.68
N VAL A 138 55.96 33.80 -46.69
CA VAL A 138 55.44 34.84 -47.65
C VAL A 138 55.19 34.26 -49.07
N SER A 139 54.02 34.31 -49.74
CA SER A 139 53.06 35.42 -50.02
C SER A 139 51.77 34.96 -50.77
N VAL A 140 50.62 35.63 -50.47
CA VAL A 140 49.56 36.18 -51.40
C VAL A 140 48.64 35.18 -52.16
N ALA A 141 47.30 35.29 -52.28
CA ALA A 141 46.24 36.20 -51.79
C ALA A 141 44.80 35.63 -51.98
N GLU A 142 43.88 36.10 -51.11
CA GLU A 142 42.44 36.49 -51.24
C GLU A 142 41.40 35.55 -51.90
N GLY A 143 40.19 35.33 -51.35
CA GLY A 143 39.45 35.86 -50.18
C GLY A 143 38.05 35.19 -50.08
N PRO A 144 37.04 35.77 -49.39
CA PRO A 144 36.99 36.20 -48.00
C PRO A 144 36.17 35.22 -47.12
N ALA A 145 36.55 35.12 -45.84
CA ALA A 145 35.79 34.42 -44.81
C ALA A 145 34.92 35.43 -44.05
N GLU A 146 33.66 35.08 -43.81
CA GLU A 146 32.76 35.82 -42.91
C GLU A 146 33.35 35.87 -41.49
N GLU A 147 33.50 37.09 -41.00
CA GLU A 147 34.04 37.42 -39.70
C GLU A 147 33.15 36.88 -38.57
N LYS A 148 33.79 36.16 -37.64
CA LYS A 148 33.31 36.07 -36.27
C LYS A 148 33.50 37.44 -35.62
N THR A 149 32.42 38.18 -35.45
CA THR A 149 32.42 39.37 -34.60
C THR A 149 32.42 38.91 -33.14
N GLU A 150 33.61 38.88 -32.53
CA GLU A 150 33.72 38.96 -31.07
C GLU A 150 33.17 40.33 -30.63
N GLU A 151 31.91 40.37 -30.20
CA GLU A 151 31.35 41.54 -29.53
C GLU A 151 31.98 41.68 -28.13
N LYS A 152 33.13 42.34 -28.08
CA LYS A 152 33.55 43.05 -26.87
C LYS A 152 32.51 44.13 -26.58
N ALA A 153 31.61 43.86 -25.65
CA ALA A 153 30.83 44.90 -24.98
C ALA A 153 31.82 45.86 -24.31
N LYS A 154 32.17 46.94 -25.02
CA LYS A 154 32.79 48.10 -24.39
C LYS A 154 31.78 48.60 -23.37
N GLU A 155 32.20 48.70 -22.11
CA GLU A 155 31.56 49.64 -21.19
C GLU A 155 31.70 51.02 -21.86
N GLU A 156 30.66 51.46 -22.58
CA GLU A 156 30.56 52.85 -22.95
C GLU A 156 30.45 53.63 -21.65
N GLU A 157 31.55 54.27 -21.28
CA GLU A 157 31.62 55.24 -20.20
C GLU A 157 30.71 56.41 -20.58
N TYR A 158 29.43 56.29 -20.22
CA TYR A 158 28.41 57.30 -20.45
C TYR A 158 28.82 58.60 -19.76
N THR A 159 29.03 59.64 -20.55
CA THR A 159 29.20 61.01 -20.08
C THR A 159 27.82 61.66 -19.95
N LEU A 160 27.45 62.06 -18.72
CA LEU A 160 26.25 62.83 -18.46
C LEU A 160 26.20 64.10 -19.34
N PRO A 161 25.04 64.42 -19.94
CA PRO A 161 24.79 65.73 -20.53
C PRO A 161 25.03 66.86 -19.52
N GLU A 162 25.39 68.04 -20.01
CA GLU A 162 25.63 69.21 -19.15
C GLU A 162 24.40 69.52 -18.30
N ILE A 163 24.61 69.62 -16.98
CA ILE A 163 23.56 69.92 -16.01
C ILE A 163 23.15 71.39 -16.20
N PRO A 164 21.84 71.70 -16.35
CA PRO A 164 21.37 73.07 -16.51
C PRO A 164 21.85 73.97 -15.36
N HIS A 165 22.32 75.18 -15.68
CA HIS A 165 22.81 76.14 -14.67
C HIS A 165 21.72 76.70 -13.75
N THR A 166 20.45 76.66 -14.18
CA THR A 166 19.28 77.04 -13.38
C THR A 166 18.24 75.94 -13.49
N PRO A 167 17.83 75.30 -12.38
CA PRO A 167 16.79 74.27 -12.42
C PRO A 167 15.43 74.88 -12.79
N LEU A 168 14.59 74.07 -13.44
CA LEU A 168 13.17 74.39 -13.60
C LEU A 168 12.46 74.42 -12.23
N SER A 169 11.28 75.07 -12.18
CA SER A 169 10.46 75.06 -10.96
C SER A 169 10.01 73.63 -10.60
N VAL A 170 9.78 73.37 -9.32
CA VAL A 170 9.31 72.06 -8.81
C VAL A 170 8.11 71.54 -9.61
N MET A 171 7.14 72.41 -9.92
CA MET A 171 5.95 72.05 -10.70
C MET A 171 6.27 71.69 -12.16
N GLN A 172 7.22 72.38 -12.79
CA GLN A 172 7.66 72.07 -14.15
C GLN A 172 8.40 70.73 -14.20
N ILE A 173 9.25 70.44 -13.20
CA ILE A 173 9.95 69.14 -13.11
C ILE A 173 8.94 68.00 -12.91
N ASN A 174 7.93 68.17 -12.04
CA ASN A 174 6.88 67.15 -11.90
C ASN A 174 6.12 66.94 -13.22
N ASN A 175 5.79 68.00 -13.95
CA ASN A 175 5.13 67.86 -15.26
C ASN A 175 5.98 67.06 -16.26
N LEU A 176 7.32 67.23 -16.27
CA LEU A 176 8.22 66.42 -17.10
C LEU A 176 8.18 64.93 -16.70
N ILE A 177 8.12 64.63 -15.40
CA ILE A 177 7.96 63.26 -14.88
C ILE A 177 6.61 62.66 -15.31
N GLU A 178 5.54 63.45 -15.24
CA GLU A 178 4.20 63.03 -15.68
C GLU A 178 4.17 62.70 -17.17
N LEU A 179 4.80 63.54 -18.01
CA LEU A 179 4.93 63.39 -19.46
C LEU A 179 5.95 62.32 -19.90
N VAL A 180 6.65 61.67 -18.97
CA VAL A 180 7.63 60.61 -19.23
C VAL A 180 8.89 61.11 -19.95
N GLU A 181 9.21 62.40 -19.85
CA GLU A 181 10.46 62.99 -20.34
C GLU A 181 11.57 62.77 -19.29
N LEU A 182 11.92 61.49 -19.07
CA LEU A 182 12.70 61.04 -17.91
C LEU A 182 14.11 61.63 -17.84
N GLN A 183 14.78 61.82 -18.98
CA GLN A 183 16.15 62.36 -19.02
C GLN A 183 16.16 63.83 -18.64
N ASP A 184 15.26 64.62 -19.20
CA ASP A 184 15.16 66.06 -18.91
C ASP A 184 14.69 66.31 -17.48
N ALA A 185 13.75 65.50 -16.99
CA ALA A 185 13.34 65.51 -15.59
C ALA A 185 14.52 65.23 -14.65
N HIS A 186 15.34 64.21 -14.97
CA HIS A 186 16.50 63.84 -14.16
C HIS A 186 17.61 64.91 -14.17
N LEU A 187 17.91 65.52 -15.32
CA LEU A 187 18.90 66.60 -15.41
C LEU A 187 18.50 67.82 -14.58
N ASN A 188 17.21 68.20 -14.60
CA ASN A 188 16.70 69.30 -13.79
C ASN A 188 16.67 68.97 -12.29
N LEU A 189 16.43 67.70 -11.93
CA LEU A 189 16.56 67.20 -10.55
C LEU A 189 18.00 67.27 -10.04
N LEU A 190 18.99 66.94 -10.88
CA LEU A 190 20.40 67.09 -10.54
C LEU A 190 20.80 68.56 -10.36
N ALA A 191 20.30 69.46 -11.22
CA ALA A 191 20.50 70.91 -11.07
C ALA A 191 19.91 71.43 -9.74
N LEU A 192 18.69 71.01 -9.39
CA LEU A 192 18.03 71.38 -8.13
C LEU A 192 18.77 70.82 -6.91
N ARG A 193 19.33 69.61 -7.02
CA ARG A 193 20.18 68.99 -5.99
C ARG A 193 21.49 69.75 -5.80
N GLN A 194 22.12 70.22 -6.89
CA GLN A 194 23.34 71.04 -6.81
C GLN A 194 23.07 72.40 -6.15
N GLU A 195 21.95 73.05 -6.50
CA GLU A 195 21.54 74.31 -5.85
C GLU A 195 21.35 74.09 -4.34
N PHE A 196 20.65 73.02 -3.94
CA PHE A 196 20.46 72.65 -2.54
C PHE A 196 21.79 72.40 -1.81
N GLN A 197 22.73 71.67 -2.43
CA GLN A 197 24.05 71.41 -1.85
C GLN A 197 24.85 72.71 -1.65
N GLN A 198 24.87 73.59 -2.65
CA GLN A 198 25.56 74.88 -2.57
C GLN A 198 24.96 75.79 -1.50
N GLU A 199 23.65 75.82 -1.35
CA GLU A 199 22.97 76.58 -0.30
C GLU A 199 23.27 76.01 1.08
N ARG A 200 23.26 74.69 1.22
CA ARG A 200 23.63 74.01 2.48
C ARG A 200 25.07 74.30 2.89
N GLU A 201 26.01 74.30 1.95
CA GLU A 201 27.42 74.64 2.19
C GLU A 201 27.60 76.12 2.59
N ARG A 202 26.77 77.02 2.05
CA ARG A 202 26.79 78.46 2.38
C ARG A 202 26.13 78.79 3.72
N SER A 203 25.15 78.00 4.16
CA SER A 203 24.33 78.30 5.34
C SER A 203 24.85 77.78 6.68
N GLY A 204 25.82 76.86 6.71
CA GLY A 204 26.34 76.30 7.97
C GLY A 204 25.32 75.44 8.75
N ASP A 205 25.47 75.34 10.07
CA ASP A 205 24.71 74.43 10.96
C ASP A 205 23.32 74.96 11.39
N ASP A 206 23.01 76.23 11.11
CA ASP A 206 21.65 76.78 11.26
C ASP A 206 20.85 76.37 10.02
N SER A 207 19.84 75.51 10.19
CA SER A 207 18.98 75.07 9.08
C SER A 207 17.86 76.11 8.82
N PRO A 208 17.97 77.00 7.82
CA PRO A 208 16.85 77.84 7.41
C PRO A 208 15.65 76.97 6.99
N VAL A 209 14.44 77.41 7.37
CA VAL A 209 13.16 76.75 7.04
C VAL A 209 13.03 76.49 5.53
N GLU A 210 13.69 77.29 4.70
CA GLU A 210 13.72 77.16 3.24
C GLU A 210 14.53 75.95 2.76
N LEU A 211 15.65 75.58 3.41
CA LEU A 211 16.40 74.36 3.09
C LEU A 211 15.59 73.10 3.40
N VAL A 212 14.85 73.09 4.52
CA VAL A 212 13.97 71.97 4.89
C VAL A 212 12.81 71.82 3.89
N LYS A 213 12.30 72.93 3.35
CA LYS A 213 11.28 72.90 2.28
C LYS A 213 11.86 72.36 0.97
N LYS A 214 13.01 72.88 0.52
CA LYS A 214 13.69 72.38 -0.69
C LYS A 214 14.05 70.89 -0.57
N GLU A 215 14.51 70.43 0.59
CA GLU A 215 14.77 69.01 0.84
C GLU A 215 13.50 68.15 0.71
N LYS A 216 12.36 68.64 1.22
CA LYS A 216 11.07 67.94 1.07
C LYS A 216 10.60 67.91 -0.38
N ASP A 217 10.70 69.02 -1.11
CA ASP A 217 10.32 69.12 -2.51
C ASP A 217 11.19 68.20 -3.39
N LEU A 218 12.49 68.15 -3.11
CA LEU A 218 13.45 67.27 -3.77
C LEU A 218 13.13 65.79 -3.50
N ASN A 219 12.84 65.42 -2.25
CA ASN A 219 12.43 64.07 -1.88
C ASN A 219 11.11 63.65 -2.54
N LEU A 220 10.15 64.58 -2.68
CA LEU A 220 8.89 64.33 -3.37
C LEU A 220 9.14 64.05 -4.86
N LEU A 221 9.88 64.92 -5.55
CA LEU A 221 10.20 64.77 -6.98
C LEU A 221 11.02 63.50 -7.27
N TYR A 222 12.02 63.17 -6.44
CA TYR A 222 12.74 61.89 -6.58
C TYR A 222 11.82 60.70 -6.31
N GLY A 223 10.88 60.82 -5.36
CA GLY A 223 9.85 59.82 -5.11
C GLY A 223 8.93 59.60 -6.31
N GLU A 224 8.45 60.67 -6.94
CA GLU A 224 7.61 60.65 -8.14
C GLU A 224 8.36 60.06 -9.34
N LEU A 225 9.61 60.49 -9.57
CA LEU A 225 10.46 59.93 -10.62
C LEU A 225 10.68 58.43 -10.39
N ARG A 226 11.01 58.02 -9.17
CA ARG A 226 11.20 56.60 -8.82
C ARG A 226 9.91 55.80 -9.06
N ASN A 227 8.75 56.32 -8.67
CA ASN A 227 7.46 55.67 -8.90
C ASN A 227 7.14 55.53 -10.40
N LYS A 228 7.45 56.55 -11.19
CA LYS A 228 7.30 56.51 -12.65
C LYS A 228 8.22 55.46 -13.27
N ILE A 229 9.48 55.42 -12.85
CA ILE A 229 10.45 54.38 -13.26
C ILE A 229 9.96 52.99 -12.87
N LYS A 230 9.47 52.79 -11.62
CA LYS A 230 8.88 51.52 -11.19
C LYS A 230 7.73 51.09 -12.11
N THR A 231 6.85 52.02 -12.47
CA THR A 231 5.70 51.72 -13.36
C THR A 231 6.18 51.28 -14.75
N ILE A 232 7.15 51.99 -15.33
CA ILE A 232 7.72 51.66 -16.64
C ILE A 232 8.40 50.30 -16.63
N VAL A 233 9.18 50.00 -15.59
CA VAL A 233 9.88 48.72 -15.42
C VAL A 233 8.89 47.58 -15.20
N ARG A 234 7.86 47.78 -14.37
CA ARG A 234 6.80 46.80 -14.13
C ARG A 234 6.09 46.40 -15.43
N ASP A 235 5.86 47.36 -16.32
CA ASP A 235 5.12 47.16 -17.57
C ASP A 235 6.05 46.81 -18.76
N SER A 236 7.38 46.77 -18.54
CA SER A 236 8.40 46.62 -19.59
C SER A 236 8.29 45.34 -20.42
N ASN A 237 7.85 44.24 -19.80
CA ASN A 237 7.66 42.96 -20.46
C ASN A 237 6.18 42.61 -20.70
N SER A 238 5.29 43.60 -20.65
CA SER A 238 3.86 43.42 -20.97
C SER A 238 3.59 43.70 -22.44
N LEU A 239 2.62 43.00 -23.04
CA LEU A 239 2.18 43.25 -24.41
C LEU A 239 0.94 44.17 -24.40
N PRO A 240 0.91 45.22 -25.25
CA PRO A 240 1.95 45.66 -26.19
C PRO A 240 3.16 46.33 -25.51
N SER A 241 4.36 46.13 -26.07
CA SER A 241 5.65 46.61 -25.52
C SER A 241 5.84 48.13 -25.70
N GLY A 242 4.96 48.94 -25.11
CA GLY A 242 4.90 50.38 -25.35
C GLY A 242 6.11 51.19 -24.88
N ASN A 243 7.01 50.61 -24.08
CA ASN A 243 8.02 51.37 -23.34
C ASN A 243 9.48 50.97 -23.62
N LYS A 244 9.78 50.20 -24.69
CA LYS A 244 11.15 49.71 -24.97
C LYS A 244 12.18 50.85 -25.06
N GLU A 245 11.82 51.95 -25.71
CA GLU A 245 12.68 53.13 -25.90
C GLU A 245 12.99 53.85 -24.57
N LEU A 246 12.14 53.67 -23.55
CA LEU A 246 12.28 54.32 -22.25
C LEU A 246 13.18 53.52 -21.28
N LEU A 247 13.49 52.26 -21.58
CA LEU A 247 14.27 51.38 -20.69
C LEU A 247 15.75 51.77 -20.63
N GLU A 248 16.32 52.23 -21.73
CA GLU A 248 17.70 52.73 -21.76
C GLU A 248 17.85 54.02 -20.93
N PRO A 249 17.00 55.06 -21.10
CA PRO A 249 16.94 56.20 -20.18
C PRO A 249 16.82 55.80 -18.70
N VAL A 250 15.95 54.84 -18.39
CA VAL A 250 15.77 54.31 -17.03
C VAL A 250 17.06 53.69 -16.50
N ALA A 251 17.75 52.87 -17.30
CA ALA A 251 19.00 52.23 -16.89
C ALA A 251 20.09 53.26 -16.57
N ARG A 252 20.20 54.30 -17.40
CA ARG A 252 21.15 55.41 -17.21
C ARG A 252 20.89 56.18 -15.91
N ILE A 253 19.64 56.56 -15.65
CA ILE A 253 19.23 57.27 -14.42
C ILE A 253 19.60 56.44 -13.18
N ILE A 254 19.33 55.13 -13.18
CA ILE A 254 19.64 54.25 -12.04
C ILE A 254 21.16 54.17 -11.80
N GLN A 255 21.98 54.06 -12.85
CA GLN A 255 23.44 54.01 -12.71
C GLN A 255 24.01 55.33 -12.17
N GLU A 256 23.49 56.47 -12.63
CA GLU A 256 23.96 57.79 -12.18
C GLU A 256 23.53 58.11 -10.75
N GLU A 257 22.35 57.69 -10.32
CA GLU A 257 21.93 57.83 -8.92
C GLU A 257 22.66 56.86 -7.99
N GLU A 258 23.00 55.63 -8.42
CA GLU A 258 23.86 54.74 -7.63
C GLU A 258 25.26 55.33 -7.40
N LYS A 259 25.86 55.96 -8.42
CA LYS A 259 27.15 56.67 -8.28
C LYS A 259 27.07 57.85 -7.29
N ARG A 260 25.88 58.43 -7.11
CA ARG A 260 25.63 59.61 -6.25
C ARG A 260 24.91 59.27 -4.95
N ALA A 261 24.84 58.00 -4.57
CA ALA A 261 24.10 57.56 -3.38
C ALA A 261 24.61 58.22 -2.08
N GLU A 262 25.90 58.55 -2.00
CA GLU A 262 26.53 59.18 -0.82
C GLU A 262 26.36 60.71 -0.76
N GLN A 263 25.85 61.34 -1.83
CA GLN A 263 25.74 62.79 -1.89
C GLN A 263 24.46 63.30 -1.18
N PRO A 264 24.51 64.43 -0.46
CA PRO A 264 23.32 65.04 0.13
C PRO A 264 22.24 65.41 -0.90
N GLY A 265 20.97 65.35 -0.51
CA GLY A 265 19.84 65.70 -1.39
C GLY A 265 19.48 64.63 -2.43
N GLY A 266 19.89 63.38 -2.24
CA GLY A 266 19.38 62.25 -3.02
C GLY A 266 18.43 61.39 -2.20
N LEU A 267 17.66 60.54 -2.88
CA LEU A 267 16.89 59.51 -2.20
C LEU A 267 17.85 58.42 -1.69
N GLN A 268 17.84 58.14 -0.38
CA GLN A 268 18.76 57.17 0.25
C GLN A 268 18.45 55.71 -0.11
N ASP A 269 17.26 55.42 -0.63
CA ASP A 269 16.87 54.07 -1.05
C ASP A 269 17.67 53.62 -2.28
N SER A 270 18.08 52.35 -2.31
CA SER A 270 18.74 51.79 -3.50
C SER A 270 17.80 51.80 -4.71
N TRP A 271 18.17 52.59 -5.72
CA TRP A 271 17.49 52.64 -7.02
C TRP A 271 17.50 51.29 -7.74
N ARG A 272 18.58 50.52 -7.58
CA ARG A 272 18.70 49.19 -8.17
C ARG A 272 17.82 48.15 -7.46
N GLU A 273 17.66 48.23 -6.14
CA GLU A 273 16.65 47.41 -5.44
C GLU A 273 15.24 47.80 -5.85
N ALA A 274 14.96 49.10 -6.02
CA ALA A 274 13.67 49.58 -6.51
C ALA A 274 13.33 49.02 -7.91
N TRP A 275 14.34 48.95 -8.78
CA TRP A 275 14.22 48.32 -10.10
C TRP A 275 13.95 46.82 -9.99
N ARG A 276 14.70 46.09 -9.15
CA ARG A 276 14.46 44.65 -8.90
C ARG A 276 13.06 44.39 -8.36
N GLU A 277 12.60 45.23 -7.44
CA GLU A 277 11.26 45.16 -6.86
C GLU A 277 10.19 45.37 -7.94
N ALA A 278 10.34 46.37 -8.81
CA ALA A 278 9.42 46.64 -9.91
C ALA A 278 9.34 45.48 -10.92
N VAL A 279 10.48 44.84 -11.24
CA VAL A 279 10.51 43.61 -12.04
C VAL A 279 9.72 42.51 -11.34
N GLY A 280 9.93 42.34 -10.03
CA GLY A 280 9.18 41.37 -9.21
C GLY A 280 7.67 41.65 -9.17
N GLU A 281 7.25 42.91 -9.10
CA GLU A 281 5.85 43.32 -9.19
C GLU A 281 5.24 43.00 -10.55
N GLY A 282 5.95 43.28 -11.65
CA GLY A 282 5.50 42.96 -13.01
C GLY A 282 5.28 41.45 -13.18
N VAL A 283 6.21 40.64 -12.68
CA VAL A 283 6.07 39.18 -12.64
C VAL A 283 4.86 38.73 -11.80
N LYS A 284 4.65 39.32 -10.62
CA LYS A 284 3.48 39.00 -9.77
C LYS A 284 2.15 39.35 -10.44
N VAL A 285 2.07 40.49 -11.12
CA VAL A 285 0.87 40.89 -11.88
C VAL A 285 0.59 39.87 -12.98
N LYS A 286 1.62 39.47 -13.74
CA LYS A 286 1.50 38.47 -14.81
C LYS A 286 1.05 37.11 -14.30
N ILE A 287 1.64 36.63 -13.20
CA ILE A 287 1.20 35.38 -12.54
C ILE A 287 -0.26 35.49 -12.08
N GLY A 288 -0.65 36.64 -11.52
CA GLY A 288 -2.02 36.90 -11.08
C GLY A 288 -3.05 37.07 -12.21
N SER A 289 -2.62 37.44 -13.41
CA SER A 289 -3.49 37.54 -14.60
C SER A 289 -3.84 36.18 -15.22
N ILE A 290 -3.14 35.11 -14.85
CA ILE A 290 -3.41 33.77 -15.37
C ILE A 290 -4.74 33.28 -14.80
N GLU A 291 -5.65 32.88 -15.70
CA GLU A 291 -6.97 32.41 -15.33
C GLU A 291 -6.89 31.22 -14.35
N LEU A 292 -7.62 31.34 -13.25
CA LEU A 292 -7.84 30.29 -12.27
C LEU A 292 -9.29 29.82 -12.39
N GLU A 293 -9.49 28.74 -13.15
CA GLU A 293 -10.83 28.17 -13.32
C GLU A 293 -11.41 27.66 -12.00
N GLN A 294 -12.72 27.84 -11.83
CA GLN A 294 -13.44 27.30 -10.68
C GLN A 294 -13.48 25.77 -10.72
N LYS A 295 -13.29 25.16 -9.54
CA LYS A 295 -13.25 23.70 -9.35
C LYS A 295 -14.50 22.99 -9.88
N GLU A 296 -15.65 23.64 -9.79
CA GLU A 296 -16.95 23.12 -10.25
C GLU A 296 -17.04 23.00 -11.77
N LYS A 297 -16.32 23.86 -12.50
CA LYS A 297 -16.35 23.90 -13.97
C LYS A 297 -15.37 22.93 -14.60
N ASN A 298 -14.19 22.77 -13.99
CA ASN A 298 -13.15 21.88 -14.50
C ASN A 298 -12.57 20.99 -13.40
N PRO A 299 -12.77 19.65 -13.46
CA PRO A 299 -12.19 18.75 -12.48
C PRO A 299 -10.66 18.72 -12.51
N SER A 300 -10.02 19.26 -13.55
CA SER A 300 -8.56 19.35 -13.69
C SER A 300 -8.06 20.80 -13.62
N TRP A 301 -8.83 21.71 -13.01
CA TRP A 301 -8.55 23.15 -12.91
C TRP A 301 -7.09 23.44 -12.55
N LEU A 302 -6.53 22.75 -11.54
CA LEU A 302 -5.18 23.01 -11.06
C LEU A 302 -4.12 22.53 -12.06
N ALA A 303 -4.30 21.37 -12.68
CA ALA A 303 -3.36 20.86 -13.67
C ALA A 303 -3.32 21.78 -14.91
N VAL A 304 -4.48 22.31 -15.33
CA VAL A 304 -4.59 23.28 -16.43
C VAL A 304 -3.90 24.59 -16.04
N HIS A 305 -4.22 25.13 -14.87
CA HIS A 305 -3.62 26.37 -14.38
C HIS A 305 -2.08 26.26 -14.27
N LEU A 306 -1.55 25.16 -13.72
CA LEU A 306 -0.11 24.92 -13.64
C LEU A 306 0.55 24.77 -15.02
N GLY A 307 -0.17 24.22 -16.01
CA GLY A 307 0.28 24.16 -17.40
C GLY A 307 0.36 25.55 -18.04
N LEU A 308 -0.68 26.37 -17.88
CA LEU A 308 -0.70 27.76 -18.35
C LEU A 308 0.39 28.59 -17.67
N LEU A 309 0.57 28.44 -16.37
CA LEU A 309 1.65 29.07 -15.61
C LEU A 309 3.03 28.72 -16.17
N GLY A 310 3.30 27.44 -16.41
CA GLY A 310 4.55 27.01 -17.02
C GLY A 310 4.79 27.63 -18.40
N LYS A 311 3.75 27.68 -19.24
CA LYS A 311 3.81 28.29 -20.57
C LYS A 311 4.10 29.78 -20.50
N THR A 312 3.38 30.53 -19.65
CA THR A 312 3.58 31.97 -19.46
C THR A 312 4.99 32.29 -18.97
N ILE A 313 5.53 31.51 -18.04
CA ILE A 313 6.92 31.69 -17.56
C ILE A 313 7.92 31.54 -18.71
N LEU A 314 7.78 30.48 -19.51
CA LEU A 314 8.69 30.21 -20.63
C LEU A 314 8.63 31.32 -21.69
N GLU A 315 7.42 31.66 -22.16
CA GLU A 315 7.22 32.72 -23.16
C GLU A 315 7.77 34.06 -22.68
N ASP A 316 7.61 34.36 -21.39
CA ASP A 316 8.10 35.60 -20.82
C ASP A 316 9.62 35.66 -20.72
N LEU A 317 10.26 34.58 -20.25
CA LEU A 317 11.72 34.51 -20.16
C LEU A 317 12.37 34.49 -21.54
N GLU A 318 11.74 33.88 -22.54
CA GLU A 318 12.17 33.98 -23.93
C GLU A 318 12.11 35.42 -24.45
N SER A 319 11.05 36.16 -24.12
CA SER A 319 10.92 37.59 -24.42
C SER A 319 12.01 38.40 -23.73
N VAL A 320 12.28 38.14 -22.43
CA VAL A 320 13.35 38.84 -21.69
C VAL A 320 14.71 38.64 -22.36
N LYS A 321 15.00 37.40 -22.75
CA LYS A 321 16.27 37.05 -23.38
C LYS A 321 16.44 37.70 -24.75
N LYS A 322 15.41 37.70 -25.58
CA LYS A 322 15.46 38.24 -26.95
C LYS A 322 15.46 39.76 -26.98
N ASP A 323 14.59 40.39 -26.18
CA ASP A 323 14.23 41.79 -26.35
C ASP A 323 14.76 42.69 -25.23
N LEU A 324 14.58 42.30 -23.96
CA LEU A 324 14.89 43.17 -22.81
C LEU A 324 16.37 43.14 -22.42
N ARG A 325 17.08 42.05 -22.76
CA ARG A 325 18.51 41.92 -22.46
C ARG A 325 19.34 43.04 -23.10
N LEU A 326 18.99 43.46 -24.31
CA LEU A 326 19.72 44.48 -25.06
C LEU A 326 19.43 45.91 -24.58
N SER A 327 18.31 46.13 -23.87
CA SER A 327 17.91 47.46 -23.38
C SER A 327 18.61 47.90 -22.09
N TYR A 328 19.39 47.01 -21.46
CA TYR A 328 20.08 47.29 -20.20
C TYR A 328 21.56 46.91 -20.27
N PRO A 329 22.44 47.64 -19.55
CA PRO A 329 23.83 47.24 -19.39
C PRO A 329 24.00 45.88 -18.70
N PRO A 330 25.09 45.13 -18.96
CA PRO A 330 25.35 43.81 -18.35
C PRO A 330 25.36 43.81 -16.81
N SER A 331 25.70 44.94 -16.20
CA SER A 331 25.71 45.13 -14.73
C SER A 331 24.36 44.87 -14.06
N PHE A 332 23.24 45.01 -14.78
CA PHE A 332 21.89 44.76 -14.26
C PHE A 332 21.53 43.28 -14.11
N LYS A 333 22.23 42.37 -14.83
CA LYS A 333 21.91 40.93 -14.85
C LYS A 333 20.40 40.70 -15.01
N VAL A 334 19.81 41.29 -16.05
CA VAL A 334 18.35 41.35 -16.25
C VAL A 334 17.72 39.96 -16.22
N PHE A 335 18.27 39.02 -16.99
CA PHE A 335 17.75 37.65 -17.05
C PHE A 335 17.74 36.97 -15.67
N SER A 336 18.85 37.03 -14.94
CA SER A 336 18.99 36.55 -13.56
C SER A 336 17.93 37.13 -12.61
N THR A 337 17.68 38.44 -12.73
CA THR A 337 16.69 39.16 -11.91
C THR A 337 15.26 38.70 -12.20
N TYR A 338 14.92 38.48 -13.48
CA TYR A 338 13.63 37.92 -13.87
C TYR A 338 13.46 36.48 -13.39
N VAL A 339 14.49 35.63 -13.56
CA VAL A 339 14.49 34.24 -13.07
C VAL A 339 14.24 34.19 -11.56
N ARG A 340 14.97 34.99 -10.76
CA ARG A 340 14.75 35.09 -9.30
C ARG A 340 13.37 35.61 -8.94
N SER A 341 12.87 36.60 -9.68
CA SER A 341 11.52 37.14 -9.50
C SER A 341 10.46 36.08 -9.78
N TYR A 342 10.64 35.23 -10.79
CA TYR A 342 9.76 34.10 -11.07
C TYR A 342 9.84 33.02 -10.00
N HIS A 343 11.03 32.64 -9.54
CA HIS A 343 11.21 31.67 -8.46
C HIS A 343 10.44 32.07 -7.19
N SER A 344 10.57 33.34 -6.79
CA SER A 344 9.90 33.90 -5.61
C SER A 344 8.40 34.10 -5.83
N GLY A 345 8.02 34.69 -6.97
CA GLY A 345 6.62 34.97 -7.32
C GLY A 345 5.77 33.71 -7.44
N VAL A 346 6.28 32.68 -8.12
CA VAL A 346 5.63 31.37 -8.24
C VAL A 346 5.56 30.71 -6.87
N GLY A 347 6.64 30.72 -6.09
CA GLY A 347 6.62 30.16 -4.72
C GLY A 347 5.50 30.76 -3.85
N GLN A 348 5.32 32.09 -3.87
CA GLN A 348 4.24 32.78 -3.17
C GLN A 348 2.86 32.43 -3.72
N HIS A 349 2.73 32.29 -5.04
CA HIS A 349 1.47 31.92 -5.68
C HIS A 349 1.04 30.50 -5.31
N LEU A 350 1.95 29.52 -5.36
CA LEU A 350 1.66 28.15 -4.96
C LEU A 350 1.27 28.05 -3.48
N LYS A 351 1.87 28.88 -2.61
CA LYS A 351 1.48 28.98 -1.20
C LYS A 351 0.05 29.49 -1.03
N LYS A 352 -0.41 30.43 -1.87
CA LYS A 352 -1.81 30.90 -1.88
C LYS A 352 -2.79 29.85 -2.42
N LEU A 353 -2.35 28.98 -3.32
CA LEU A 353 -3.16 27.91 -3.88
C LEU A 353 -3.30 26.72 -2.93
N GLU A 354 -2.26 26.39 -2.16
CA GLU A 354 -2.20 25.20 -1.28
C GLU A 354 -3.45 24.97 -0.39
N PRO A 355 -4.06 25.99 0.26
CA PRO A 355 -5.26 25.80 1.07
C PRO A 355 -6.48 25.32 0.27
N GLN A 356 -6.58 25.71 -1.01
CA GLN A 356 -7.70 25.34 -1.89
C GLN A 356 -7.57 23.89 -2.41
N VAL A 357 -6.36 23.34 -2.35
CA VAL A 357 -6.04 21.98 -2.81
C VAL A 357 -6.48 20.95 -1.77
N THR A 358 -7.65 20.36 -2.02
CA THR A 358 -8.32 19.42 -1.09
C THR A 358 -8.29 17.97 -1.59
N GLU A 359 -8.24 17.75 -2.90
CA GLU A 359 -8.31 16.41 -3.50
C GLU A 359 -6.93 15.80 -3.74
N VAL A 360 -6.84 14.46 -3.63
CA VAL A 360 -5.60 13.70 -3.86
C VAL A 360 -5.04 13.94 -5.26
N LYS A 361 -5.91 14.06 -6.28
CA LYS A 361 -5.50 14.30 -7.68
C LYS A 361 -4.87 15.69 -7.86
N ASP A 362 -5.37 16.70 -7.16
CA ASP A 362 -4.90 18.08 -7.25
C ASP A 362 -3.58 18.23 -6.47
N LEU A 363 -3.49 17.59 -5.29
CA LEU A 363 -2.23 17.47 -4.53
C LEU A 363 -1.15 16.76 -5.35
N TYR A 364 -1.52 15.70 -6.09
CA TYR A 364 -0.61 15.02 -7.02
C TYR A 364 -0.12 15.97 -8.12
N ALA A 365 -1.03 16.68 -8.78
CA ALA A 365 -0.67 17.62 -9.85
C ALA A 365 0.29 18.70 -9.35
N LEU A 366 0.00 19.28 -8.17
CA LEU A 366 0.85 20.29 -7.54
C LEU A 366 2.24 19.75 -7.18
N LEU A 367 2.32 18.61 -6.50
CA LEU A 367 3.59 18.00 -6.12
C LEU A 367 4.43 17.61 -7.34
N ASN A 368 3.81 16.98 -8.34
CA ASN A 368 4.50 16.60 -9.57
C ASN A 368 5.00 17.82 -10.34
N TRP A 369 4.21 18.90 -10.39
CA TRP A 369 4.63 20.12 -11.06
C TRP A 369 5.80 20.80 -10.35
N ILE A 370 5.76 20.90 -9.01
CA ILE A 370 6.86 21.51 -8.24
C ILE A 370 8.16 20.71 -8.39
N ILE A 371 8.10 19.38 -8.24
CA ILE A 371 9.30 18.54 -8.18
C ILE A 371 9.85 18.25 -9.58
N ASN A 372 8.98 17.90 -10.54
CA ASN A 372 9.38 17.44 -11.86
C ASN A 372 9.05 18.44 -12.97
N GLY A 373 7.87 19.07 -12.92
CA GLY A 373 7.37 19.92 -14.00
C GLY A 373 8.17 21.21 -14.16
N TYR A 374 8.43 21.93 -13.08
CA TYR A 374 9.07 23.24 -13.08
C TYR A 374 10.49 23.21 -13.63
N LYS A 375 11.28 22.22 -13.17
CA LYS A 375 12.67 21.99 -13.58
C LYS A 375 12.80 21.31 -14.94
N SER A 376 11.69 20.85 -15.52
CA SER A 376 11.74 20.10 -16.77
C SER A 376 12.18 20.96 -17.95
N GLU A 377 12.58 20.30 -19.03
CA GLU A 377 12.86 20.90 -20.34
C GLU A 377 11.68 21.68 -20.93
N LYS A 378 10.47 21.54 -20.37
CA LYS A 378 9.29 22.27 -20.82
C LYS A 378 9.17 23.68 -20.24
N ILE A 379 9.88 23.98 -19.16
CA ILE A 379 9.80 25.28 -18.47
C ILE A 379 11.23 25.79 -18.25
N MET A 380 11.84 25.54 -17.08
CA MET A 380 13.14 26.12 -16.77
C MET A 380 14.30 25.44 -17.49
N GLY A 381 14.19 24.16 -17.86
CA GLY A 381 15.22 23.43 -18.61
C GLY A 381 15.14 23.62 -20.13
N GLY A 382 14.32 24.56 -20.63
CA GLY A 382 14.08 24.72 -22.05
C GLY A 382 15.32 25.14 -22.83
N VAL A 383 15.56 24.51 -23.99
CA VAL A 383 16.69 24.83 -24.88
C VAL A 383 16.65 26.29 -25.35
N SER A 384 15.46 26.87 -25.47
CA SER A 384 15.29 28.28 -25.84
C SER A 384 15.90 29.26 -24.81
N LEU A 385 16.02 28.84 -23.54
CA LEU A 385 16.60 29.65 -22.47
C LEU A 385 18.13 29.52 -22.36
N GLN A 386 18.77 28.62 -23.12
CA GLN A 386 20.22 28.40 -23.08
C GLN A 386 21.01 29.33 -24.01
N PRO A 387 22.20 29.84 -23.61
CA PRO A 387 23.02 29.41 -22.46
C PRO A 387 22.75 30.14 -21.13
N GLU A 388 21.89 31.15 -21.09
CA GLU A 388 21.73 32.03 -19.91
C GLU A 388 21.23 31.31 -18.66
N MET A 389 20.52 30.20 -18.83
CA MET A 389 20.04 29.39 -17.71
C MET A 389 21.14 28.48 -17.12
N GLU A 390 22.26 28.21 -17.81
CA GLU A 390 23.36 27.39 -17.29
C GLU A 390 24.03 28.01 -16.05
N GLU A 391 24.06 29.34 -15.96
CA GLU A 391 24.65 30.08 -14.84
C GLU A 391 23.68 30.26 -13.65
N GLU A 392 22.39 29.92 -13.82
CA GLU A 392 21.33 30.18 -12.85
C GLU A 392 20.78 28.89 -12.22
N SER A 393 20.22 29.01 -11.02
CA SER A 393 19.54 27.88 -10.37
C SER A 393 18.17 27.64 -11.00
N SER A 394 17.85 26.37 -11.27
CA SER A 394 16.50 25.94 -11.67
C SER A 394 15.57 25.71 -10.48
N ASP A 395 16.03 25.96 -9.24
CA ASP A 395 15.26 25.68 -8.03
C ASP A 395 14.27 26.79 -7.69
N LEU A 396 13.01 26.38 -7.50
CA LEU A 396 11.96 27.24 -7.01
C LEU A 396 12.26 27.71 -5.57
N GLN A 397 12.05 29.00 -5.29
CA GLN A 397 12.25 29.53 -3.94
C GLN A 397 11.02 29.23 -3.07
N LEU A 398 11.06 28.09 -2.38
CA LEU A 398 10.04 27.63 -1.45
C LEU A 398 10.49 27.80 0.00
N GLU A 399 9.51 27.93 0.92
CA GLU A 399 9.80 27.85 2.36
C GLU A 399 10.31 26.45 2.73
N GLU A 400 11.25 26.39 3.68
CA GLU A 400 12.01 25.19 4.04
C GLU A 400 11.13 23.96 4.36
N ASP A 401 9.94 24.18 4.91
CA ASP A 401 8.98 23.13 5.27
C ASP A 401 7.80 22.95 4.30
N PHE A 402 7.65 23.82 3.29
CA PHE A 402 6.44 23.83 2.46
C PHE A 402 6.25 22.50 1.71
N LEU A 403 7.32 22.01 1.07
CA LEU A 403 7.27 20.77 0.32
C LEU A 403 7.02 19.56 1.24
N LYS A 404 7.60 19.56 2.43
CA LYS A 404 7.39 18.52 3.45
C LYS A 404 5.93 18.51 3.91
N LYS A 405 5.37 19.66 4.27
CA LYS A 405 3.95 19.81 4.64
C LYS A 405 3.01 19.34 3.53
N LEU A 406 3.33 19.65 2.28
CA LEU A 406 2.53 19.23 1.13
C LEU A 406 2.59 17.72 0.89
N LYS A 407 3.79 17.11 0.99
CA LYS A 407 3.98 15.65 0.95
C LYS A 407 3.18 14.95 2.06
N ASP A 408 3.21 15.49 3.28
CA ASP A 408 2.48 14.93 4.42
C ASP A 408 0.95 15.09 4.25
N LYS A 409 0.48 16.25 3.77
CA LYS A 409 -0.93 16.49 3.41
C LYS A 409 -1.42 15.50 2.34
N TYR A 410 -0.61 15.25 1.32
CA TYR A 410 -0.89 14.23 0.30
C TYR A 410 -1.03 12.83 0.91
N CYS A 411 -0.10 12.43 1.78
CA CYS A 411 -0.17 11.13 2.45
C CYS A 411 -1.42 11.01 3.33
N CYS A 412 -1.77 12.04 4.11
CA CYS A 412 -2.99 12.05 4.93
C CYS A 412 -4.26 11.93 4.08
N LYS A 413 -4.39 12.68 2.99
CA LYS A 413 -5.56 12.59 2.10
C LYS A 413 -5.62 11.28 1.34
N LEU A 414 -4.47 10.73 0.96
CA LEU A 414 -4.40 9.40 0.36
C LEU A 414 -4.86 8.31 1.34
N LYS A 415 -4.48 8.44 2.61
CA LYS A 415 -4.89 7.56 3.70
C LYS A 415 -6.42 7.53 3.86
N GLU A 416 -7.05 8.70 3.92
CA GLU A 416 -8.52 8.85 3.95
C GLU A 416 -9.20 8.20 2.72
N ASP A 417 -8.66 8.42 1.52
CA ASP A 417 -9.21 7.87 0.27
C ASP A 417 -9.07 6.34 0.19
N ILE A 418 -7.98 5.78 0.71
CA ILE A 418 -7.79 4.33 0.83
C ILE A 418 -8.79 3.74 1.83
N ARG A 419 -8.97 4.37 2.98
CA ARG A 419 -9.97 3.94 3.97
C ARG A 419 -11.36 3.85 3.35
N CYS A 420 -11.78 4.90 2.65
CA CYS A 420 -13.06 4.94 1.92
C CYS A 420 -13.14 3.86 0.82
N THR A 421 -12.04 3.58 0.12
CA THR A 421 -11.98 2.50 -0.88
C THR A 421 -12.20 1.14 -0.22
N LEU A 422 -11.57 0.89 0.93
CA LEU A 422 -11.70 -0.36 1.69
C LEU A 422 -13.11 -0.52 2.29
N ASP A 423 -13.74 0.55 2.77
CA ASP A 423 -15.13 0.49 3.24
C ASP A 423 -16.11 0.15 2.09
N ARG A 424 -15.86 0.69 0.89
CA ARG A 424 -16.64 0.35 -0.30
C ARG A 424 -16.49 -1.11 -0.71
N VAL A 425 -15.34 -1.75 -0.44
CA VAL A 425 -15.17 -3.19 -0.66
C VAL A 425 -16.15 -3.98 0.21
N ILE A 426 -16.25 -3.65 1.50
CA ILE A 426 -17.18 -4.31 2.43
C ILE A 426 -18.63 -4.09 1.98
N GLU A 427 -18.98 -2.85 1.62
CA GLU A 427 -20.30 -2.51 1.11
C GLU A 427 -20.64 -3.29 -0.18
N GLN A 428 -19.65 -3.46 -1.06
CA GLN A 428 -19.81 -4.19 -2.30
C GLN A 428 -20.03 -5.69 -2.05
N GLU A 429 -19.22 -6.32 -1.19
CA GLU A 429 -19.40 -7.72 -0.78
C GLU A 429 -20.79 -7.93 -0.18
N ASN A 430 -21.25 -6.99 0.65
CA ASN A 430 -22.61 -7.03 1.19
C ASN A 430 -23.68 -6.99 0.09
N LYS A 431 -23.53 -6.06 -0.86
CA LYS A 431 -24.51 -5.85 -1.94
C LYS A 431 -24.52 -6.97 -2.97
N THR A 432 -23.43 -7.67 -3.23
CA THR A 432 -23.38 -8.70 -4.28
C THR A 432 -23.44 -10.12 -3.76
N ILE A 433 -22.97 -10.35 -2.54
CA ILE A 433 -22.82 -11.71 -2.01
C ILE A 433 -23.70 -11.89 -0.77
N TRP A 434 -23.56 -11.04 0.26
CA TRP A 434 -24.20 -11.32 1.55
C TRP A 434 -25.71 -11.13 1.54
N ARG A 435 -26.20 -10.02 0.98
CA ARG A 435 -27.63 -9.70 0.94
C ARG A 435 -28.42 -10.72 0.14
N ASP A 436 -27.91 -11.07 -1.02
CA ASP A 436 -28.63 -11.91 -1.99
C ASP A 436 -28.27 -13.40 -1.84
N ARG A 437 -27.37 -13.74 -0.90
CA ARG A 437 -26.93 -15.11 -0.57
C ARG A 437 -26.33 -15.85 -1.77
N GLU A 438 -25.52 -15.13 -2.54
CA GLU A 438 -24.87 -15.67 -3.73
C GLU A 438 -23.76 -16.66 -3.35
N THR A 439 -23.66 -17.78 -4.07
CA THR A 439 -22.56 -18.74 -3.87
C THR A 439 -21.23 -18.13 -4.30
N PRO A 440 -20.15 -18.27 -3.51
CA PRO A 440 -18.86 -17.70 -3.89
C PRO A 440 -18.29 -18.35 -5.16
N GLU A 441 -17.55 -17.55 -5.94
CA GLU A 441 -16.90 -18.02 -7.15
C GLU A 441 -15.74 -18.97 -6.84
N LYS A 442 -15.42 -19.85 -7.79
CA LYS A 442 -14.27 -20.75 -7.71
C LYS A 442 -13.21 -20.33 -8.73
N ASP A 443 -11.97 -20.23 -8.27
CA ASP A 443 -10.78 -19.99 -9.08
C ASP A 443 -9.76 -21.11 -8.81
N GLU A 444 -9.32 -21.79 -9.86
CA GLU A 444 -8.46 -22.98 -9.80
C GLU A 444 -8.98 -24.07 -8.83
N GLY A 445 -10.30 -24.17 -8.68
CA GLY A 445 -10.95 -25.11 -7.76
C GLY A 445 -11.08 -24.63 -6.31
N PHE A 446 -10.52 -23.47 -5.96
CA PHE A 446 -10.62 -22.86 -4.63
C PHE A 446 -11.69 -21.77 -4.59
N LEU A 447 -12.39 -21.62 -3.47
CA LEU A 447 -13.32 -20.51 -3.31
C LEU A 447 -12.57 -19.18 -3.14
N HIS A 448 -13.03 -18.12 -3.81
CA HIS A 448 -12.37 -16.81 -3.80
C HIS A 448 -13.39 -15.67 -3.91
N SER A 449 -13.01 -14.50 -3.39
CA SER A 449 -13.67 -13.23 -3.66
C SER A 449 -12.71 -12.28 -4.34
N GLN A 450 -13.16 -11.50 -5.32
CA GLN A 450 -12.33 -10.66 -6.19
C GLN A 450 -11.59 -9.51 -5.48
N PHE A 451 -11.99 -9.17 -4.24
CA PHE A 451 -11.48 -7.97 -3.57
C PHE A 451 -9.96 -7.91 -3.32
N PRO A 452 -9.22 -9.02 -3.06
CA PRO A 452 -7.77 -8.95 -2.85
C PRO A 452 -7.04 -8.35 -4.04
N MET A 453 -7.45 -8.74 -5.24
CA MET A 453 -6.88 -8.24 -6.50
C MET A 453 -7.28 -6.78 -6.75
N ASP A 454 -8.53 -6.42 -6.46
CA ASP A 454 -9.02 -5.04 -6.57
C ASP A 454 -8.25 -4.09 -5.62
N ILE A 455 -8.04 -4.52 -4.36
CA ILE A 455 -7.24 -3.78 -3.37
C ILE A 455 -5.80 -3.64 -3.86
N TRP A 456 -5.15 -4.74 -4.24
CA TRP A 456 -3.77 -4.73 -4.70
C TRP A 456 -3.56 -3.80 -5.91
N THR A 457 -4.41 -3.91 -6.92
CA THR A 457 -4.33 -3.09 -8.13
C THR A 457 -4.51 -1.60 -7.81
N THR A 458 -5.45 -1.29 -6.90
CA THR A 458 -5.70 0.09 -6.46
C THR A 458 -4.50 0.68 -5.72
N LEU A 459 -3.92 -0.08 -4.79
CA LEU A 459 -2.73 0.36 -4.05
C LEU A 459 -1.52 0.51 -4.97
N LYS A 460 -1.27 -0.47 -5.83
CA LYS A 460 -0.18 -0.45 -6.83
C LYS A 460 -0.28 0.79 -7.72
N GLY A 461 -1.47 1.11 -8.22
CA GLY A 461 -1.69 2.29 -9.05
C GLY A 461 -1.39 3.62 -8.33
N ARG A 462 -1.57 3.69 -7.01
CA ARG A 462 -1.23 4.87 -6.19
C ARG A 462 0.28 4.95 -5.92
N ILE A 463 0.91 3.82 -5.65
CA ILE A 463 2.36 3.70 -5.41
C ILE A 463 3.17 4.03 -6.67
N VAL A 464 2.73 3.57 -7.84
CA VAL A 464 3.38 3.92 -9.13
C VAL A 464 3.27 5.42 -9.39
N ARG A 465 2.11 6.03 -9.12
CA ARG A 465 1.94 7.48 -9.25
C ARG A 465 2.87 8.24 -8.30
N SER A 466 2.98 7.87 -7.03
CA SER A 466 3.89 8.55 -6.11
C SER A 466 5.36 8.36 -6.46
N ALA A 467 5.74 7.19 -6.99
CA ALA A 467 7.09 6.92 -7.49
C ALA A 467 7.49 7.83 -8.66
N ALA A 468 6.53 8.23 -9.50
CA ALA A 468 6.79 9.18 -10.57
C ALA A 468 7.08 10.60 -10.06
N ILE A 469 6.68 10.92 -8.82
CA ILE A 469 6.96 12.22 -8.20
C ILE A 469 8.32 12.21 -7.50
N ASP A 470 8.49 11.32 -6.52
CA ASP A 470 9.66 11.33 -5.63
C ASP A 470 9.82 9.98 -4.92
N ALA A 471 11.07 9.52 -4.79
CA ALA A 471 11.39 8.22 -4.18
C ALA A 471 11.05 8.18 -2.68
N GLN A 472 11.27 9.27 -1.94
CA GLN A 472 10.92 9.34 -0.51
C GLN A 472 9.39 9.37 -0.32
N LEU A 473 8.67 10.08 -1.19
CA LEU A 473 7.22 10.09 -1.21
C LEU A 473 6.64 8.70 -1.49
N LYS A 474 7.24 7.93 -2.42
CA LYS A 474 6.87 6.54 -2.69
C LYS A 474 6.88 5.71 -1.40
N GLN A 475 7.95 5.77 -0.62
CA GLN A 475 8.07 5.03 0.64
C GLN A 475 7.01 5.46 1.67
N LYS A 476 6.81 6.77 1.87
CA LYS A 476 5.76 7.29 2.77
C LYS A 476 4.36 6.84 2.36
N VAL A 477 4.10 6.78 1.05
CA VAL A 477 2.82 6.31 0.49
C VAL A 477 2.63 4.82 0.75
N ILE A 478 3.65 3.99 0.54
CA ILE A 478 3.57 2.54 0.85
C ILE A 478 3.24 2.33 2.33
N SER A 479 3.96 3.01 3.24
CA SER A 479 3.68 2.94 4.68
C SER A 479 2.25 3.38 5.00
N SER A 480 1.78 4.51 4.47
CA SER A 480 0.41 5.01 4.69
C SER A 480 -0.67 4.05 4.19
N CYS A 481 -0.46 3.44 3.02
CA CYS A 481 -1.36 2.43 2.46
C CYS A 481 -1.46 1.19 3.36
N LEU A 482 -0.33 0.65 3.80
CA LEU A 482 -0.28 -0.56 4.63
C LEU A 482 -0.83 -0.32 6.03
N GLN A 483 -0.61 0.87 6.60
CA GLN A 483 -1.22 1.26 7.88
C GLN A 483 -2.75 1.25 7.83
N GLU A 484 -3.38 1.74 6.76
CA GLU A 484 -4.85 1.67 6.62
C GLU A 484 -5.35 0.26 6.31
N LEU A 485 -4.57 -0.49 5.54
CA LEU A 485 -4.89 -1.87 5.21
C LEU A 485 -4.83 -2.77 6.45
N LYS A 486 -3.97 -2.47 7.43
CA LYS A 486 -3.88 -3.20 8.71
C LYS A 486 -5.21 -3.26 9.46
N ASP A 487 -6.02 -2.20 9.41
CA ASP A 487 -7.31 -2.14 10.11
C ASP A 487 -8.46 -2.77 9.30
N PHE A 488 -8.22 -3.12 8.04
CA PHE A 488 -9.24 -3.70 7.16
C PHE A 488 -9.77 -5.07 7.63
N PRO A 489 -8.94 -6.05 8.04
CA PRO A 489 -9.44 -7.35 8.52
C PRO A 489 -10.47 -7.22 9.65
N LYS A 490 -10.25 -6.33 10.62
CA LYS A 490 -11.19 -6.10 11.74
C LYS A 490 -12.51 -5.51 11.27
N ARG A 491 -12.47 -4.48 10.41
CA ARG A 491 -13.67 -3.86 9.83
C ARG A 491 -14.45 -4.85 8.97
N PHE A 492 -13.74 -5.63 8.15
CA PHE A 492 -14.33 -6.66 7.33
C PHE A 492 -15.03 -7.72 8.18
N GLU A 493 -14.38 -8.22 9.24
CA GLU A 493 -14.98 -9.20 10.14
C GLU A 493 -16.25 -8.67 10.81
N ALA A 494 -16.25 -7.41 11.25
CA ALA A 494 -17.43 -6.78 11.84
C ALA A 494 -18.59 -6.73 10.84
N GLY A 495 -18.33 -6.29 9.60
CA GLY A 495 -19.33 -6.28 8.53
C GLY A 495 -19.84 -7.69 8.18
N PHE A 496 -18.92 -8.65 8.06
CA PHE A 496 -19.24 -10.05 7.77
C PHE A 496 -20.13 -10.65 8.87
N ARG A 497 -19.79 -10.49 10.15
CA ARG A 497 -20.61 -11.00 11.27
C ARG A 497 -21.99 -10.33 11.34
N LEU A 498 -22.05 -9.02 11.09
CA LEU A 498 -23.31 -8.28 11.11
C LEU A 498 -24.30 -8.80 10.05
N HIS A 499 -23.82 -9.09 8.84
CA HIS A 499 -24.69 -9.46 7.73
C HIS A 499 -24.87 -10.98 7.55
N CYS A 500 -23.92 -11.81 8.02
CA CYS A 500 -23.89 -13.23 7.68
C CYS A 500 -24.07 -14.20 8.86
N SER A 501 -24.13 -13.74 10.12
CA SER A 501 -24.12 -14.61 11.31
C SER A 501 -25.25 -15.66 11.40
N ALA A 502 -26.33 -15.50 10.63
CA ALA A 502 -27.46 -16.44 10.59
C ALA A 502 -27.58 -17.23 9.27
N LEU A 503 -26.58 -17.18 8.38
CA LEU A 503 -26.66 -17.71 7.01
C LEU A 503 -26.25 -19.19 6.90
N GLN A 504 -27.06 -20.11 7.43
CA GLN A 504 -26.95 -21.53 7.05
C GLN A 504 -27.71 -21.77 5.73
N PRO A 505 -27.17 -22.51 4.75
CA PRO A 505 -25.95 -23.35 4.77
C PRO A 505 -24.66 -22.70 4.20
N LEU A 506 -24.71 -21.47 3.69
CA LEU A 506 -23.57 -20.83 2.98
C LEU A 506 -22.44 -20.35 3.90
N TRP A 507 -22.69 -20.30 5.21
CA TRP A 507 -21.73 -19.84 6.21
C TRP A 507 -20.35 -20.49 6.07
N THR A 508 -20.31 -21.81 5.86
CA THR A 508 -19.05 -22.56 5.68
C THR A 508 -18.29 -22.12 4.43
N GLU A 509 -18.98 -21.99 3.30
CA GLU A 509 -18.36 -21.57 2.03
C GLU A 509 -17.83 -20.14 2.13
N TYR A 510 -18.56 -19.24 2.80
CA TYR A 510 -18.10 -17.87 3.04
C TYR A 510 -16.85 -17.82 3.91
N GLN A 511 -16.81 -18.56 5.01
CA GLN A 511 -15.62 -18.62 5.86
C GLN A 511 -14.39 -19.13 5.08
N ILE A 512 -14.55 -20.19 4.26
CA ILE A 512 -13.48 -20.71 3.40
C ILE A 512 -13.04 -19.66 2.37
N THR A 513 -13.99 -19.00 1.71
CA THR A 513 -13.74 -17.93 0.74
C THR A 513 -12.88 -16.83 1.35
N TYR A 514 -13.20 -16.40 2.57
CA TYR A 514 -12.49 -15.32 3.22
C TYR A 514 -11.15 -15.75 3.80
N ILE A 515 -11.00 -17.00 4.26
CA ILE A 515 -9.67 -17.56 4.56
C ILE A 515 -8.78 -17.44 3.32
N ASN A 516 -9.22 -17.96 2.18
CA ASN A 516 -8.44 -17.92 0.94
C ASN A 516 -8.15 -16.49 0.46
N SER A 517 -9.14 -15.60 0.53
CA SER A 517 -9.04 -14.23 0.03
C SER A 517 -8.07 -13.39 0.87
N PHE A 518 -8.09 -13.56 2.19
CA PHE A 518 -7.16 -12.87 3.09
C PHE A 518 -5.74 -13.42 2.98
N THR A 519 -5.56 -14.73 2.75
CA THR A 519 -4.25 -15.31 2.42
C THR A 519 -3.70 -14.72 1.11
N ALA A 520 -4.51 -14.61 0.07
CA ALA A 520 -4.11 -13.99 -1.20
C ALA A 520 -3.76 -12.50 -1.03
N LEU A 521 -4.56 -11.75 -0.26
CA LEU A 521 -4.28 -10.34 0.05
C LEU A 521 -2.92 -10.19 0.75
N GLN A 522 -2.60 -11.06 1.71
CA GLN A 522 -1.31 -11.06 2.39
C GLN A 522 -0.16 -11.32 1.41
N GLN A 523 -0.29 -12.31 0.51
CA GLN A 523 0.72 -12.62 -0.51
C GLN A 523 0.97 -11.43 -1.44
N HIS A 524 -0.08 -10.70 -1.84
CA HIS A 524 0.04 -9.51 -2.68
C HIS A 524 0.81 -8.36 -2.01
N MET A 525 0.78 -8.27 -0.68
CA MET A 525 1.48 -7.22 0.08
C MET A 525 2.92 -7.59 0.42
N GLU A 526 3.30 -8.86 0.27
CA GLU A 526 4.65 -9.36 0.55
C GLU A 526 5.72 -8.65 -0.31
N GLY A 527 5.37 -8.24 -1.54
CA GLY A 527 6.25 -7.49 -2.44
C GLY A 527 6.66 -6.10 -1.92
N TYR A 528 6.09 -5.63 -0.81
CA TYR A 528 6.47 -4.37 -0.16
C TYR A 528 7.32 -4.56 1.11
N ARG A 529 7.65 -5.81 1.48
CA ARG A 529 8.43 -6.13 2.69
C ARG A 529 9.75 -5.37 2.76
N ASP A 530 10.48 -5.31 1.65
CA ASP A 530 11.81 -4.67 1.61
C ASP A 530 11.73 -3.16 1.90
N THR A 531 10.60 -2.54 1.62
CA THR A 531 10.40 -1.08 1.81
C THR A 531 9.79 -0.75 3.17
N CYS A 532 8.84 -1.57 3.64
CA CYS A 532 8.04 -1.33 4.85
C CYS A 532 7.85 -2.64 5.65
N PRO A 533 8.91 -3.19 6.26
CA PRO A 533 8.85 -4.51 6.90
C PRO A 533 7.92 -4.54 8.12
N ALA A 534 7.92 -3.47 8.93
CA ALA A 534 7.09 -3.38 10.13
C ALA A 534 5.59 -3.36 9.78
N GLU A 535 5.20 -2.58 8.78
CA GLU A 535 3.80 -2.47 8.35
C GLU A 535 3.29 -3.76 7.67
N VAL A 536 4.14 -4.46 6.93
CA VAL A 536 3.79 -5.77 6.34
C VAL A 536 3.61 -6.82 7.44
N GLU A 537 4.48 -6.87 8.45
CA GLU A 537 4.32 -7.81 9.57
C GLU A 537 3.09 -7.49 10.42
N ASP A 538 2.79 -6.21 10.64
CA ASP A 538 1.58 -5.77 11.33
C ASP A 538 0.30 -6.22 10.58
N LEU A 539 0.26 -6.01 9.25
CA LEU A 539 -0.85 -6.50 8.43
C LEU A 539 -0.96 -8.03 8.49
N LYS A 540 0.16 -8.74 8.38
CA LYS A 540 0.22 -10.20 8.46
C LYS A 540 -0.32 -10.70 9.80
N LYS A 541 0.03 -10.05 10.91
CA LYS A 541 -0.50 -10.38 12.24
C LYS A 541 -2.02 -10.24 12.30
N GLU A 542 -2.57 -9.13 11.81
CA GLU A 542 -4.02 -8.88 11.83
C GLU A 542 -4.78 -9.84 10.91
N THR A 543 -4.24 -10.09 9.71
CA THR A 543 -4.78 -11.06 8.75
C THR A 543 -4.76 -12.49 9.33
N ASN A 544 -3.64 -12.93 9.89
CA ASN A 544 -3.54 -14.25 10.54
C ASN A 544 -4.49 -14.38 11.73
N GLY A 545 -4.69 -13.30 12.48
CA GLY A 545 -5.67 -13.25 13.56
C GLY A 545 -7.10 -13.49 13.06
N LEU A 546 -7.48 -12.84 11.95
CA LEU A 546 -8.77 -13.06 11.31
C LEU A 546 -8.91 -14.49 10.78
N ILE A 547 -7.93 -14.99 10.02
CA ILE A 547 -7.93 -16.35 9.47
C ILE A 547 -8.11 -17.37 10.60
N SER A 548 -7.39 -17.21 11.71
CA SER A 548 -7.50 -18.10 12.87
C SER A 548 -8.92 -18.11 13.46
N ARG A 549 -9.59 -16.95 13.55
CA ARG A 549 -10.99 -16.86 14.03
C ARG A 549 -11.98 -17.48 13.05
N LEU A 550 -11.79 -17.30 11.75
CA LEU A 550 -12.62 -17.94 10.72
C LEU A 550 -12.47 -19.47 10.76
N MET A 551 -11.24 -19.97 10.83
CA MET A 551 -10.95 -21.40 11.00
C MET A 551 -11.55 -21.95 12.29
N GLN A 552 -11.42 -21.23 13.41
CA GLN A 552 -12.03 -21.63 14.68
C GLN A 552 -13.56 -21.75 14.56
N GLY A 553 -14.21 -20.85 13.83
CA GLY A 553 -15.65 -20.93 13.56
C GLY A 553 -16.03 -22.22 12.81
N LEU A 554 -15.26 -22.59 11.78
CA LEU A 554 -15.43 -23.85 11.05
C LEU A 554 -15.19 -25.07 11.94
N GLU A 555 -14.17 -25.01 12.79
CA GLU A 555 -13.86 -26.10 13.72
C GLU A 555 -14.99 -26.32 14.73
N VAL A 556 -15.51 -25.26 15.33
CA VAL A 556 -16.63 -25.33 16.30
C VAL A 556 -17.86 -25.91 15.62
N GLN A 557 -18.21 -25.41 14.43
CA GLN A 557 -19.34 -25.93 13.66
C GLN A 557 -19.20 -27.44 13.40
N PHE A 558 -18.03 -27.92 12.96
CA PHE A 558 -17.83 -29.34 12.73
C PHE A 558 -17.92 -30.15 14.03
N LYS A 559 -17.26 -29.69 15.10
CA LYS A 559 -17.25 -30.36 16.41
C LYS A 559 -18.67 -30.54 16.95
N GLU A 560 -19.49 -29.51 16.91
CA GLU A 560 -20.91 -29.56 17.31
C GLU A 560 -21.71 -30.54 16.45
N ASP A 561 -21.51 -30.52 15.12
CA ASP A 561 -22.18 -31.41 14.17
C ASP A 561 -21.92 -32.90 14.44
N VAL A 562 -20.73 -33.25 14.96
CA VAL A 562 -20.31 -34.65 15.17
C VAL A 562 -20.37 -35.12 16.63
N GLU A 563 -20.52 -34.21 17.59
CA GLU A 563 -20.40 -34.47 19.03
C GLU A 563 -21.32 -35.61 19.49
N LEU A 564 -22.60 -35.57 19.09
CA LEU A 564 -23.59 -36.57 19.49
C LEU A 564 -23.25 -37.97 18.96
N TYR A 565 -22.73 -38.07 17.73
CA TYR A 565 -22.36 -39.33 17.13
C TYR A 565 -21.13 -39.91 17.84
N LEU A 566 -20.11 -39.07 18.08
CA LEU A 566 -18.90 -39.47 18.79
C LEU A 566 -19.18 -39.94 20.23
N LYS A 567 -20.06 -39.25 20.98
CA LYS A 567 -20.47 -39.67 22.34
C LYS A 567 -21.16 -41.03 22.39
N ARG A 568 -21.74 -41.49 21.28
CA ARG A 568 -22.47 -42.77 21.19
C ARG A 568 -21.61 -43.93 20.68
N MET A 569 -20.36 -43.66 20.30
CA MET A 569 -19.39 -44.69 19.92
C MET A 569 -19.04 -45.60 21.11
N ILE A 570 -18.63 -46.84 20.82
CA ILE A 570 -18.17 -47.81 21.83
C ILE A 570 -19.24 -48.12 22.90
N THR A 571 -20.52 -48.01 22.53
CA THR A 571 -21.68 -48.39 23.36
C THR A 571 -22.27 -49.73 22.94
N ARG A 572 -23.18 -50.29 23.76
CA ARG A 572 -23.92 -51.51 23.39
C ARG A 572 -24.74 -51.32 22.10
N LYS A 573 -25.35 -50.14 21.90
CA LYS A 573 -26.12 -49.80 20.68
C LYS A 573 -25.20 -49.73 19.47
N TRP A 574 -24.05 -49.07 19.59
CA TRP A 574 -23.02 -49.02 18.55
C TRP A 574 -22.56 -50.41 18.10
N LEU A 575 -22.50 -51.43 18.96
CA LEU A 575 -22.11 -52.77 18.52
C LEU A 575 -23.17 -53.42 17.59
N ALA A 576 -24.45 -53.11 17.82
CA ALA A 576 -25.58 -53.67 17.07
C ALA A 576 -25.90 -52.88 15.79
N ASP A 577 -25.76 -51.55 15.83
CA ASP A 577 -26.16 -50.61 14.78
C ASP A 577 -24.98 -49.72 14.37
N ASP A 578 -24.94 -49.33 13.10
CA ASP A 578 -23.87 -48.52 12.50
C ASP A 578 -24.32 -47.11 12.08
N GLU A 579 -25.60 -46.75 12.28
CA GLU A 579 -26.14 -45.48 11.81
C GLU A 579 -25.43 -44.24 12.38
N ASP A 580 -25.04 -44.23 13.66
CA ASP A 580 -24.30 -43.10 14.24
C ASP A 580 -22.92 -42.93 13.56
N PHE A 581 -22.25 -44.03 13.19
CA PHE A 581 -20.96 -43.96 12.49
C PHE A 581 -21.13 -43.54 11.04
N LYS A 582 -22.15 -44.05 10.33
CA LYS A 582 -22.47 -43.60 8.97
C LYS A 582 -22.74 -42.09 8.93
N LYS A 583 -23.40 -41.53 9.96
CA LYS A 583 -23.62 -40.08 10.07
C LYS A 583 -22.32 -39.32 10.31
N LEU A 584 -21.43 -39.81 11.19
CA LEU A 584 -20.09 -39.27 11.37
C LEU A 584 -19.31 -39.27 10.04
N SER A 585 -19.22 -40.42 9.36
CA SER A 585 -18.56 -40.58 8.06
C SER A 585 -19.12 -39.62 7.00
N ARG A 586 -20.44 -39.48 6.88
CA ARG A 586 -21.06 -38.52 5.94
C ARG A 586 -20.64 -37.08 6.24
N ARG A 587 -20.49 -36.70 7.51
CA ARG A 587 -20.04 -35.37 7.92
C ARG A 587 -18.56 -35.15 7.66
N THR A 588 -17.71 -36.14 7.94
CA THR A 588 -16.28 -36.12 7.59
C THR A 588 -16.05 -36.08 6.08
N LYS A 589 -16.88 -36.77 5.28
CA LYS A 589 -16.87 -36.68 3.81
C LYS A 589 -17.22 -35.28 3.31
N LEU A 590 -18.21 -34.63 3.93
CA LEU A 590 -18.53 -33.23 3.61
C LEU A 590 -17.37 -32.29 3.99
N LEU A 591 -16.71 -32.53 5.13
CA LEU A 591 -15.51 -31.81 5.53
C LEU A 591 -14.38 -31.97 4.49
N SER A 592 -14.12 -33.18 3.97
CA SER A 592 -13.11 -33.38 2.91
C SER A 592 -13.40 -32.49 1.68
N LYS A 593 -14.66 -32.43 1.24
CA LYS A 593 -15.06 -31.54 0.14
C LYS A 593 -14.80 -30.06 0.45
N HIS A 594 -15.01 -29.63 1.69
CA HIS A 594 -14.71 -28.25 2.11
C HIS A 594 -13.20 -27.98 2.17
N CYS A 595 -12.39 -28.92 2.70
CA CYS A 595 -10.94 -28.83 2.71
C CYS A 595 -10.35 -28.72 1.29
N ALA A 596 -10.96 -29.41 0.31
CA ALA A 596 -10.55 -29.31 -1.10
C ALA A 596 -10.77 -27.91 -1.70
N LEU A 597 -11.65 -27.09 -1.13
CA LEU A 597 -11.91 -25.70 -1.55
C LEU A 597 -10.99 -24.69 -0.85
N MET A 598 -10.17 -25.11 0.12
CA MET A 598 -9.24 -24.28 0.88
C MET A 598 -7.83 -24.33 0.29
N ARG A 599 -7.13 -23.20 0.27
CA ARG A 599 -5.73 -23.13 -0.18
C ARG A 599 -4.75 -23.61 0.91
N PRO A 600 -3.64 -24.28 0.54
CA PRO A 600 -2.53 -24.56 1.47
C PRO A 600 -1.91 -23.28 2.04
N PRO A 601 -1.42 -23.29 3.30
CA PRO A 601 -1.34 -24.44 4.22
C PRO A 601 -2.61 -24.66 5.07
N HIS A 602 -3.62 -23.81 4.94
CA HIS A 602 -4.78 -23.79 5.85
C HIS A 602 -5.63 -25.05 5.78
N ASN A 603 -5.74 -25.68 4.60
CA ASN A 603 -6.46 -26.94 4.43
C ASN A 603 -5.85 -28.07 5.29
N GLN A 604 -4.53 -28.22 5.27
CA GLN A 604 -3.82 -29.26 6.01
C GLN A 604 -3.87 -29.01 7.52
N ASP A 605 -3.64 -27.78 7.96
CA ASP A 605 -3.74 -27.42 9.39
C ASP A 605 -5.17 -27.68 9.92
N PHE A 606 -6.18 -27.24 9.18
CA PHE A 606 -7.59 -27.47 9.53
C PHE A 606 -7.93 -28.97 9.61
N ALA A 607 -7.57 -29.74 8.58
CA ALA A 607 -7.77 -31.19 8.54
C ALA A 607 -7.06 -31.89 9.71
N SER A 608 -5.85 -31.46 10.05
CA SER A 608 -5.04 -32.06 11.13
C SER A 608 -5.66 -31.84 12.50
N ARG A 609 -6.16 -30.64 12.79
CA ARG A 609 -6.85 -30.36 14.06
C ARG A 609 -8.13 -31.18 14.21
N LEU A 610 -8.88 -31.35 13.12
CA LEU A 610 -10.12 -32.14 13.14
C LEU A 610 -9.85 -33.64 13.16
N HIS A 611 -8.78 -34.11 12.51
CA HIS A 611 -8.29 -35.49 12.62
C HIS A 611 -8.01 -35.85 14.07
N TYR A 612 -7.21 -35.01 14.74
CA TYR A 612 -6.90 -35.18 16.17
C TYR A 612 -8.16 -35.21 17.03
N HIS A 613 -9.10 -34.29 16.81
CA HIS A 613 -10.36 -34.25 17.55
C HIS A 613 -11.19 -35.53 17.39
N VAL A 614 -11.41 -35.98 16.15
CA VAL A 614 -12.21 -37.18 15.87
C VAL A 614 -11.58 -38.42 16.50
N VAL A 615 -10.26 -38.60 16.36
CA VAL A 615 -9.52 -39.71 16.95
C VAL A 615 -9.61 -39.68 18.47
N ARG A 616 -9.37 -38.52 19.08
CA ARG A 616 -9.42 -38.35 20.53
C ARG A 616 -10.81 -38.65 21.10
N GLU A 617 -11.88 -38.15 20.49
CA GLU A 617 -13.25 -38.38 20.99
C GLU A 617 -13.74 -39.81 20.75
N TYR A 618 -13.37 -40.43 19.63
CA TYR A 618 -13.71 -41.82 19.32
C TYR A 618 -13.02 -42.77 20.30
N ILE A 619 -11.68 -42.71 20.38
CA ILE A 619 -10.89 -43.57 21.29
C ILE A 619 -11.15 -43.20 22.76
N GLY A 620 -11.44 -41.93 23.05
CA GLY A 620 -11.85 -41.48 24.37
C GLY A 620 -13.09 -42.21 24.90
N GLN A 621 -14.02 -42.66 24.04
CA GLN A 621 -15.15 -43.47 24.50
C GLN A 621 -14.72 -44.83 25.06
N LEU A 622 -13.64 -45.42 24.52
CA LEU A 622 -13.03 -46.65 25.04
C LEU A 622 -12.50 -46.45 26.47
N MET A 623 -11.98 -45.25 26.76
CA MET A 623 -11.41 -44.91 28.06
C MET A 623 -12.45 -44.74 29.18
N LYS A 624 -13.70 -44.47 28.82
CA LYS A 624 -14.79 -44.20 29.78
C LYS A 624 -15.37 -45.44 30.48
N LYS A 625 -15.00 -46.66 30.07
CA LYS A 625 -15.48 -47.92 30.66
C LYS A 625 -17.02 -48.07 30.68
N ASN A 626 -17.72 -47.51 29.70
CA ASN A 626 -19.18 -47.54 29.62
C ASN A 626 -19.76 -48.90 29.17
N PHE A 627 -18.95 -49.72 28.48
CA PHE A 627 -19.38 -50.99 27.90
C PHE A 627 -18.25 -52.02 27.95
N SER A 628 -18.60 -53.31 28.05
CA SER A 628 -17.64 -54.42 28.11
C SER A 628 -18.09 -55.56 27.20
N CYS A 629 -17.20 -55.96 26.30
CA CYS A 629 -17.36 -57.01 25.30
C CYS A 629 -16.94 -58.38 25.84
N LYS A 630 -17.70 -58.90 26.82
CA LYS A 630 -17.50 -60.27 27.32
C LYS A 630 -17.84 -61.31 26.23
N ASN A 631 -17.07 -62.40 26.18
CA ASN A 631 -17.19 -63.51 25.19
C ASN A 631 -16.95 -63.03 23.74
N GLN A 632 -17.34 -63.81 22.72
CA GLN A 632 -17.09 -63.56 21.28
C GLN A 632 -17.48 -62.15 20.75
N LYS A 633 -18.14 -61.33 21.57
CA LYS A 633 -18.39 -59.90 21.31
C LYS A 633 -17.09 -59.09 21.12
N HIS A 634 -15.96 -59.51 21.68
CA HIS A 634 -14.68 -58.79 21.51
C HIS A 634 -14.14 -58.86 20.07
N GLU A 635 -14.21 -60.03 19.40
CA GLU A 635 -13.82 -60.20 18.00
C GLU A 635 -14.67 -59.31 17.08
N ARG A 636 -15.99 -59.34 17.28
CA ARG A 636 -16.93 -58.48 16.53
C ARG A 636 -16.64 -57.00 16.78
N ALA A 637 -16.36 -56.61 18.03
CA ALA A 637 -16.06 -55.22 18.37
C ALA A 637 -14.73 -54.76 17.76
N ALA A 638 -13.67 -55.56 17.83
CA ALA A 638 -12.38 -55.25 17.22
C ALA A 638 -12.48 -55.14 15.70
N SER A 639 -13.14 -56.10 15.04
CA SER A 639 -13.38 -56.03 13.59
C SER A 639 -14.20 -54.80 13.20
N LYS A 640 -15.19 -54.42 14.02
CA LYS A 640 -15.96 -53.19 13.80
C LYS A 640 -15.11 -51.92 13.97
N ILE A 641 -14.25 -51.86 14.99
CA ILE A 641 -13.32 -50.73 15.18
C ILE A 641 -12.40 -50.61 13.97
N ARG A 642 -11.72 -51.68 13.53
CA ARG A 642 -10.83 -51.64 12.34
C ARG A 642 -11.51 -51.09 11.10
N LYS A 643 -12.69 -51.61 10.76
CA LYS A 643 -13.43 -51.15 9.58
C LYS A 643 -13.80 -49.66 9.68
N GLN A 644 -14.26 -49.22 10.85
CA GLN A 644 -14.59 -47.81 11.07
C GLN A 644 -13.33 -46.93 11.08
N TRP A 645 -12.22 -47.46 11.56
CA TRP A 645 -10.93 -46.77 11.61
C TRP A 645 -10.34 -46.56 10.22
N GLU A 646 -10.36 -47.60 9.39
CA GLU A 646 -9.96 -47.55 7.98
C GLU A 646 -10.74 -46.48 7.22
N GLU A 647 -12.07 -46.43 7.35
CA GLU A 647 -12.86 -45.39 6.68
C GLU A 647 -12.53 -43.97 7.18
N LEU A 648 -12.24 -43.78 8.46
CA LEU A 648 -11.82 -42.46 8.97
C LEU A 648 -10.40 -42.09 8.51
N ARG A 649 -9.47 -43.06 8.52
CA ARG A 649 -8.09 -42.90 8.05
C ARG A 649 -8.09 -42.44 6.60
N ASP A 650 -8.77 -43.16 5.71
CA ASP A 650 -8.82 -42.86 4.28
C ASP A 650 -9.33 -41.43 4.02
N LEU A 651 -10.32 -40.97 4.80
CA LEU A 651 -10.84 -39.60 4.70
C LEU A 651 -9.84 -38.54 5.17
N PHE A 652 -9.11 -38.76 6.25
CA PHE A 652 -8.11 -37.81 6.74
C PHE A 652 -6.80 -37.84 5.95
N GLU A 653 -6.48 -38.98 5.34
CA GLU A 653 -5.40 -39.13 4.36
C GLU A 653 -5.72 -38.37 3.07
N ASP A 654 -6.94 -38.48 2.53
CA ASP A 654 -7.42 -37.69 1.38
C ASP A 654 -7.35 -36.18 1.65
N MET A 655 -7.67 -35.76 2.87
CA MET A 655 -7.51 -34.36 3.32
C MET A 655 -6.06 -33.94 3.59
N LYS A 656 -5.08 -34.84 3.43
CA LYS A 656 -3.64 -34.63 3.66
C LYS A 656 -3.32 -34.16 5.08
N SER A 657 -3.96 -34.75 6.08
CA SER A 657 -3.65 -34.48 7.49
C SER A 657 -2.16 -34.72 7.78
N ALA A 658 -1.53 -33.80 8.50
CA ALA A 658 -0.16 -33.92 8.96
C ALA A 658 0.01 -34.91 10.14
N HIS A 659 -1.09 -35.40 10.71
CA HIS A 659 -1.08 -36.32 11.87
C HIS A 659 -1.12 -37.79 11.44
N GLU A 660 -0.19 -38.21 10.57
CA GLU A 660 -0.10 -39.60 10.09
C GLU A 660 0.14 -40.60 11.24
N TRP A 661 0.79 -40.15 12.31
CA TRP A 661 1.02 -40.94 13.52
C TRP A 661 -0.26 -41.39 14.25
N LEU A 662 -1.43 -40.85 13.89
CA LEU A 662 -2.73 -41.27 14.42
C LEU A 662 -3.34 -42.45 13.66
N TYR A 663 -2.82 -42.82 12.48
CA TYR A 663 -3.43 -43.83 11.63
C TYR A 663 -3.46 -45.22 12.28
N ASP A 664 -2.40 -45.58 13.00
CA ASP A 664 -2.24 -46.95 13.53
C ASP A 664 -2.99 -47.20 14.86
N VAL A 665 -3.38 -46.16 15.61
CA VAL A 665 -3.91 -46.33 16.98
C VAL A 665 -5.14 -47.23 17.06
N GLY A 666 -6.04 -47.14 16.08
CA GLY A 666 -7.25 -47.96 16.06
C GLY A 666 -6.95 -49.42 15.74
N ASP A 667 -5.99 -49.68 14.86
CA ASP A 667 -5.56 -51.02 14.49
C ASP A 667 -4.80 -51.68 15.66
N GLU A 668 -3.89 -50.97 16.31
CA GLU A 668 -3.14 -51.47 17.47
C GLU A 668 -4.05 -51.78 18.67
N LEU A 669 -5.03 -50.92 18.95
CA LEU A 669 -6.02 -51.19 19.99
C LEU A 669 -6.93 -52.36 19.61
N SER A 670 -7.27 -52.50 18.33
CA SER A 670 -8.09 -53.62 17.85
C SER A 670 -7.36 -54.95 17.99
N VAL A 671 -6.05 -55.02 17.73
CA VAL A 671 -5.23 -56.23 17.94
C VAL A 671 -5.29 -56.69 19.40
N ILE A 672 -5.20 -55.76 20.36
CA ILE A 672 -5.32 -56.06 21.79
C ILE A 672 -6.72 -56.57 22.15
N ILE A 673 -7.76 -55.98 21.56
CA ILE A 673 -9.16 -56.33 21.84
C ILE A 673 -9.55 -57.67 21.19
N GLU A 674 -9.06 -57.96 19.99
CA GLU A 674 -9.40 -59.17 19.26
C GLU A 674 -8.78 -60.42 19.87
N GLN A 675 -7.55 -60.32 20.41
CA GLN A 675 -6.73 -61.46 20.82
C GLN A 675 -7.55 -62.55 21.54
N GLU A 676 -7.61 -63.73 20.91
CA GLU A 676 -8.39 -64.88 21.36
C GLU A 676 -7.88 -65.37 22.73
N ASN A 677 -6.57 -65.61 22.81
CA ASN A 677 -5.93 -66.04 24.03
C ASN A 677 -5.46 -64.85 24.88
N LYS A 678 -6.07 -64.70 26.06
CA LYS A 678 -5.77 -63.64 27.03
C LYS A 678 -4.29 -63.55 27.41
N ARG A 679 -3.55 -64.66 27.38
CA ARG A 679 -2.10 -64.72 27.71
C ARG A 679 -1.23 -63.96 26.71
N ASP A 680 -1.68 -63.89 25.47
CA ASP A 680 -0.90 -63.37 24.36
C ASP A 680 -1.09 -61.86 24.17
N ILE A 681 -2.07 -61.25 24.84
CA ILE A 681 -2.29 -59.79 24.86
C ILE A 681 -0.99 -59.05 25.23
N LYS A 682 -0.19 -59.61 26.15
CA LYS A 682 1.07 -59.02 26.61
C LYS A 682 2.10 -58.84 25.48
N ASN A 683 1.99 -59.59 24.39
CA ASN A 683 2.92 -59.56 23.26
C ASN A 683 2.66 -58.35 22.34
N HIS A 684 1.44 -57.79 22.39
CA HIS A 684 1.02 -56.67 21.52
C HIS A 684 1.20 -55.29 22.16
N LEU A 685 1.66 -55.23 23.42
CA LEU A 685 1.79 -53.98 24.15
C LEU A 685 3.02 -53.15 23.75
N GLU A 686 4.06 -53.79 23.22
CA GLU A 686 5.34 -53.13 22.91
C GLU A 686 5.19 -52.08 21.81
N THR A 687 4.53 -52.43 20.69
CA THR A 687 4.27 -51.52 19.57
C THR A 687 3.46 -50.30 20.02
N LEU A 688 2.36 -50.53 20.73
CA LEU A 688 1.49 -49.45 21.24
C LEU A 688 2.23 -48.50 22.18
N VAL A 689 3.07 -49.05 23.06
CA VAL A 689 3.85 -48.27 24.03
C VAL A 689 4.94 -47.46 23.33
N LYS A 690 5.52 -48.00 22.24
CA LYS A 690 6.51 -47.31 21.40
C LYS A 690 5.90 -46.15 20.61
N HIS A 691 4.79 -46.37 19.91
CA HIS A 691 4.15 -45.33 19.09
C HIS A 691 3.42 -44.26 19.93
N TYR A 692 2.89 -44.64 21.10
CA TYR A 692 2.15 -43.73 21.99
C TYR A 692 2.76 -43.72 23.40
N PRO A 693 3.84 -42.94 23.62
CA PRO A 693 4.55 -42.91 24.90
C PRO A 693 3.69 -42.35 26.05
N ASP A 694 2.68 -41.56 25.75
CA ASP A 694 1.72 -41.01 26.71
C ASP A 694 0.58 -41.99 27.08
N PHE A 695 0.52 -43.17 26.46
CA PHE A 695 -0.38 -44.26 26.86
C PHE A 695 0.01 -44.76 28.25
N CYS A 696 -0.96 -44.89 29.17
CA CYS A 696 -0.72 -45.05 30.61
C CYS A 696 -1.34 -46.36 31.09
N LYS A 697 -0.93 -46.82 32.29
CA LYS A 697 -1.56 -47.97 32.96
C LYS A 697 -3.09 -47.83 33.07
N LYS A 698 -3.58 -46.60 33.33
CA LYS A 698 -5.01 -46.32 33.41
C LYS A 698 -5.73 -46.54 32.07
N HIS A 699 -5.10 -46.14 30.96
CA HIS A 699 -5.62 -46.38 29.60
C HIS A 699 -5.69 -47.88 29.31
N LEU A 700 -4.61 -48.63 29.60
CA LEU A 700 -4.59 -50.09 29.45
C LEU A 700 -5.71 -50.78 30.23
N VAL A 701 -5.94 -50.38 31.49
CA VAL A 701 -7.04 -50.92 32.30
C VAL A 701 -8.42 -50.66 31.66
N ALA A 702 -8.62 -49.52 30.99
CA ALA A 702 -9.87 -49.24 30.29
C ALA A 702 -10.04 -50.14 29.03
N VAL A 703 -8.97 -50.33 28.25
CA VAL A 703 -8.97 -51.25 27.10
C VAL A 703 -9.25 -52.69 27.55
N LEU A 704 -8.61 -53.16 28.63
CA LEU A 704 -8.85 -54.50 29.19
C LEU A 704 -10.27 -54.64 29.76
N TYR A 705 -10.82 -53.59 30.37
CA TYR A 705 -12.22 -53.56 30.80
C TYR A 705 -13.17 -53.73 29.61
N PHE A 706 -12.94 -52.98 28.52
CA PHE A 706 -13.71 -53.12 27.29
C PHE A 706 -13.59 -54.53 26.69
N ARG A 707 -12.39 -55.12 26.71
CA ARG A 707 -12.13 -56.53 26.32
C ARG A 707 -12.89 -57.56 27.17
N GLY A 708 -13.37 -57.18 28.36
CA GLY A 708 -14.01 -58.08 29.32
C GLY A 708 -13.02 -58.77 30.28
N LEU A 709 -11.78 -58.31 30.36
CA LEU A 709 -10.74 -58.80 31.27
C LEU A 709 -10.52 -57.80 32.42
N ILE A 710 -11.34 -57.90 33.47
CA ILE A 710 -11.37 -56.90 34.55
C ILE A 710 -10.41 -57.26 35.70
N ARG A 711 -10.27 -58.54 36.04
CA ARG A 711 -9.47 -59.06 37.17
C ARG A 711 -8.94 -60.47 36.84
N GLY A 712 -7.99 -60.97 37.64
CA GLY A 712 -7.41 -62.32 37.52
C GLY A 712 -5.90 -62.35 37.24
N ARG A 713 -5.31 -63.55 37.21
CA ARG A 713 -3.86 -63.76 37.00
C ARG A 713 -3.35 -63.13 35.71
N GLU A 714 -4.03 -63.39 34.59
CA GLU A 714 -3.63 -62.84 33.28
C GLU A 714 -3.72 -61.30 33.26
N HIS A 715 -4.75 -60.73 33.88
CA HIS A 715 -4.87 -59.27 34.03
C HIS A 715 -3.67 -58.67 34.78
N GLN A 716 -3.22 -59.31 35.87
CA GLN A 716 -2.03 -58.86 36.61
C GLN A 716 -0.74 -59.01 35.80
N LEU A 717 -0.55 -60.13 35.09
CA LEU A 717 0.62 -60.38 34.25
C LEU A 717 0.74 -59.37 33.11
N ILE A 718 -0.37 -59.01 32.46
CA ILE A 718 -0.40 -57.98 31.41
C ILE A 718 0.01 -56.61 31.99
N LEU A 719 -0.51 -56.23 33.16
CA LEU A 719 -0.14 -54.98 33.82
C LEU A 719 1.32 -54.95 34.31
N GLN A 720 1.87 -56.09 34.74
CA GLN A 720 3.28 -56.21 35.08
C GLN A 720 4.17 -56.01 33.84
N LYS A 721 3.89 -56.73 32.76
CA LYS A 721 4.61 -56.58 31.49
C LYS A 721 4.54 -55.14 30.97
N PHE A 722 3.38 -54.51 31.03
CA PHE A 722 3.23 -53.09 30.69
C PHE A 722 4.15 -52.18 31.52
N THR A 723 4.24 -52.42 32.83
CA THR A 723 5.08 -51.63 33.73
C THR A 723 6.56 -51.83 33.43
N GLU A 724 6.98 -53.04 33.06
CA GLU A 724 8.34 -53.33 32.58
C GLU A 724 8.67 -52.60 31.28
N LEU A 725 7.74 -52.62 30.31
CA LEU A 725 7.88 -51.91 29.04
C LEU A 725 7.99 -50.39 29.26
N LYS A 726 7.19 -49.81 30.17
CA LYS A 726 7.32 -48.37 30.50
C LYS A 726 8.62 -48.02 31.21
N LYS A 727 9.15 -48.91 32.06
CA LYS A 727 10.46 -48.71 32.72
C LYS A 727 11.62 -48.77 31.75
N THR A 728 11.55 -49.63 30.74
CA THR A 728 12.59 -49.78 29.70
C THR A 728 12.55 -48.64 28.69
N GLN A 729 11.37 -48.09 28.39
CA GLN A 729 11.22 -46.95 27.49
C GLN A 729 11.65 -45.61 28.08
N GLY A 730 11.53 -45.41 29.40
CA GLY A 730 11.97 -44.17 30.09
C GLY A 730 13.48 -43.84 30.02
N ARG A 731 14.25 -44.55 29.18
CA ARG A 731 15.67 -44.31 28.89
C ARG A 731 15.97 -43.90 27.44
N ALA A 732 14.99 -43.93 26.52
CA ALA A 732 15.19 -43.60 25.11
C ALA A 732 14.33 -42.39 24.70
N ASP A 733 15.02 -41.34 24.26
CA ASP A 733 14.58 -40.11 23.59
C ASP A 733 13.07 -39.80 23.59
N GLU A 734 12.65 -38.88 24.46
CA GLU A 734 11.27 -38.36 24.50
C GLU A 734 11.07 -37.39 23.32
N ASP A 735 10.59 -37.89 22.18
CA ASP A 735 9.89 -37.03 21.23
C ASP A 735 8.55 -36.62 21.86
N LYS A 736 8.58 -35.51 22.61
CA LYS A 736 7.45 -34.95 23.38
C LYS A 736 6.31 -34.41 22.50
N SER A 737 6.39 -34.57 21.18
CA SER A 737 5.49 -33.94 20.22
C SER A 737 4.16 -34.68 20.04
N HIS A 738 4.09 -35.98 20.29
CA HIS A 738 2.88 -36.79 20.08
C HIS A 738 2.14 -37.07 21.39
N VAL A 739 1.09 -36.30 21.65
CA VAL A 739 0.24 -36.42 22.83
C VAL A 739 -1.19 -36.71 22.38
N LEU A 740 -1.73 -37.88 22.72
CA LEU A 740 -3.09 -38.33 22.38
C LEU A 740 -3.87 -38.78 23.61
N PHE A 741 -3.31 -39.74 24.35
CA PHE A 741 -3.96 -40.37 25.49
C PHE A 741 -3.93 -39.50 26.75
N ARG A 742 -2.92 -38.65 26.94
CA ARG A 742 -2.89 -37.70 28.08
C ARG A 742 -4.09 -36.75 28.07
N ASP A 743 -4.60 -36.42 26.89
CA ASP A 743 -5.74 -35.52 26.70
C ASP A 743 -7.10 -36.22 26.86
N MET A 744 -7.12 -37.54 27.06
CA MET A 744 -8.35 -38.32 27.25
C MET A 744 -8.76 -38.37 28.73
N GLN A 745 -10.02 -38.02 29.02
CA GLN A 745 -10.58 -38.16 30.35
C GLN A 745 -10.87 -39.64 30.66
N ILE A 746 -10.23 -40.16 31.70
CA ILE A 746 -10.57 -41.46 32.29
C ILE A 746 -11.39 -41.17 33.56
N PRO A 747 -12.63 -41.69 33.68
CA PRO A 747 -13.37 -41.59 34.93
C PRO A 747 -12.54 -42.19 36.08
N ALA A 748 -12.38 -41.42 37.16
CA ALA A 748 -11.80 -41.95 38.39
C ALA A 748 -12.79 -43.01 38.93
N ASN A 749 -12.45 -44.29 38.82
CA ASN A 749 -13.24 -45.31 39.51
C ASN A 749 -13.06 -45.13 41.03
N THR A 750 -14.20 -44.99 41.70
CA THR A 750 -14.48 -44.99 43.14
C THR A 750 -14.17 -46.34 43.82
N ASP A 751 -13.08 -47.01 43.45
CA ASP A 751 -12.67 -48.30 44.02
C ASP A 751 -11.38 -48.18 44.87
N CYS A 752 -11.26 -47.10 45.65
CA CYS A 752 -10.21 -46.92 46.66
C CYS A 752 -10.76 -47.02 48.09
N PHE A 753 -11.52 -48.07 48.41
CA PHE A 753 -11.70 -48.52 49.79
C PHE A 753 -11.73 -50.04 49.84
N SER A 754 -10.57 -50.68 49.70
CA SER A 754 -10.41 -52.08 50.13
C SER A 754 -8.99 -52.41 50.57
N HIS A 755 -8.31 -51.43 51.20
CA HIS A 755 -7.10 -51.68 51.99
C HIS A 755 -7.03 -50.69 53.16
N LEU A 756 -7.78 -50.96 54.22
CA LEU A 756 -7.45 -50.50 55.57
C LEU A 756 -7.30 -51.74 56.45
N PRO A 757 -6.17 -51.92 57.15
CA PRO A 757 -6.05 -52.98 58.14
C PRO A 757 -6.95 -52.65 59.34
N PHE A 758 -7.72 -53.64 59.78
CA PHE A 758 -8.44 -53.64 61.06
C PHE A 758 -7.44 -53.42 62.20
N SER A 759 -7.42 -52.23 62.79
CA SER A 759 -6.91 -51.93 64.13
C SER A 759 -7.27 -50.49 64.47
N CYS A 760 -7.78 -50.25 65.68
CA CYS A 760 -8.19 -48.96 66.26
C CYS A 760 -9.62 -48.49 65.95
N LEU A 761 -10.60 -49.24 66.47
CA LEU A 761 -11.85 -48.68 66.98
C LEU A 761 -11.90 -48.92 68.49
N SER A 762 -11.49 -47.93 69.26
CA SER A 762 -11.94 -47.76 70.64
C SER A 762 -11.92 -46.28 70.99
N SER A 763 -13.03 -45.83 71.60
CA SER A 763 -13.27 -44.53 72.23
C SER A 763 -13.26 -43.30 71.32
N LEU A 764 -14.45 -42.84 70.94
CA LEU A 764 -15.07 -41.63 71.51
C LEU A 764 -16.46 -41.42 70.87
N LEU A 765 -17.50 -41.72 71.65
CA LEU A 765 -18.85 -41.18 71.46
C LEU A 765 -18.85 -39.67 71.83
N PRO A 766 -19.79 -38.88 71.31
CA PRO A 766 -19.84 -37.44 71.50
C PRO A 766 -20.52 -37.08 72.83
N ASP A 767 -20.01 -36.05 73.50
CA ASP A 767 -20.78 -35.25 74.44
C ASP A 767 -20.88 -33.81 73.91
N ASN A 768 -22.13 -33.33 73.85
CA ASN A 768 -22.69 -32.05 73.43
C ASN A 768 -22.97 -31.83 71.94
#